data_AF-A0A933XR51-F1
#
_entry.id   AF-A0A933XR51-F1
#
_cell.length_a   1.000
_cell.length_b   1.000
_cell.length_c   1.000
_cell.angle_alpha   90.00
_cell.angle_beta   90.00
_cell.angle_gamma   90.00
#
_symmetry.space_group_name_H-M   'P 1'
#
loop_
_entity.id
_entity.type
_entity.pdbx_description
1 polymer ?
#
loop_
_entity_poly.entity_id
_entity_poly.type
_entity_poly.pdbx_seq_one_letter_code
_entity_poly.pdbx_strand_id
1 'polypeptide(L)'
;MNRERVLIVDDEKNIAASLQDILRDEGYEVATAEDGIDALEMIQSDPPDLVLLDIWLPGMDGIEVLKTVKTYYPEIEIVVMSGHGTIETAVKATKLGASDFIEKPFSLDILTRSVESALKRRKEPPRRNDQESLLLRSEVPFCFEMMVEIKRAIKNAARSSRPVMVLGEPGTGKELIVQAVHRQSKKSDRLFLKINCAVRPMQSIQAQLFAPAKKSANGAGKRSSLAAAGEKAVYLTNIDALGKGLQEKLAHMLKHDGARKQDFPPEFLPARLYVASSKDLKALVRKGQFHKGLYDAFQGTTIEIPPLREYSANLPALINTYFLEYTENGEAALSKIDGEALAALCAYNWPGNIKELRSTLEQILIAGASREKITIHDLPPAIRRHKRQNGSGEEEQAASGTELPGPKGKPARLLQRTLKRSVVLCGSGLHSGIKTGLILQPLPPGSGIIFGDISSGNTIPARLENIQSTEYSTCLRRGESSVATIEHILAALHMYRISNLLIKIGDEAPVMDGSAKDFCQIIEDGEFEEQDEPLEEIVIDKPYSFGSTEPGGARIGIEPADKLEVSYHMDYPEPLGIQDFTYTFEGSESFKREIAPARTFGFLEDVAQLTKMGFGTGGKLDNFILLGDGKVLNTSLRYDNECVRHKVLDILGDFYLLGRPIRGRIKAHKSGHTQNVGLMKKIKASLSL
;
A
#
# COMPACT_ATOMS: atom_id res chain seq x y z
N MET A 1 29.12 -34.43 -1.50
CA MET A 1 29.52 -33.17 -2.18
C MET A 1 28.35 -32.82 -3.09
N ASN A 2 27.75 -31.64 -2.98
CA ASN A 2 26.88 -31.17 -4.07
C ASN A 2 27.82 -30.75 -5.20
N ARG A 3 27.72 -31.41 -6.36
CA ARG A 3 28.30 -30.88 -7.59
C ARG A 3 27.47 -29.66 -7.98
N GLU A 4 28.13 -28.61 -8.41
CA GLU A 4 27.45 -27.40 -8.88
C GLU A 4 26.81 -27.73 -10.24
N ARG A 5 25.55 -27.36 -10.38
CA ARG A 5 24.74 -27.73 -11.54
C ARG A 5 24.72 -26.60 -12.55
N VAL A 6 25.13 -26.89 -13.78
CA VAL A 6 25.16 -25.96 -14.91
C VAL A 6 24.14 -26.40 -15.94
N LEU A 7 23.26 -25.49 -16.35
CA LEU A 7 22.35 -25.69 -17.47
C LEU A 7 22.90 -24.97 -18.70
N ILE A 8 23.08 -25.69 -19.81
CA ILE A 8 23.44 -25.13 -21.10
C ILE A 8 22.17 -25.00 -21.94
N VAL A 9 21.92 -23.82 -22.51
CA VAL A 9 20.76 -23.54 -23.37
C VAL A 9 21.28 -23.06 -24.71
N ASP A 10 21.23 -23.93 -25.72
CA ASP A 10 21.84 -23.72 -27.02
C ASP A 10 21.18 -24.66 -28.05
N ASP A 11 20.72 -24.14 -29.18
CA ASP A 11 20.10 -24.94 -30.24
C ASP A 11 21.15 -25.67 -31.10
N GLU A 12 22.41 -25.21 -31.07
CA GLU A 12 23.53 -25.85 -31.76
C GLU A 12 24.06 -27.07 -30.97
N LYS A 13 23.54 -28.25 -31.29
CA LYS A 13 23.90 -29.52 -30.61
C LYS A 13 25.40 -29.78 -30.50
N ASN A 14 26.20 -29.39 -31.50
CA ASN A 14 27.65 -29.56 -31.47
C ASN A 14 28.33 -28.69 -30.41
N ILE A 15 27.84 -27.46 -30.22
CA ILE A 15 28.33 -26.53 -29.20
C ILE A 15 27.90 -27.02 -27.83
N ALA A 16 26.63 -27.39 -27.66
CA ALA A 16 26.09 -27.93 -26.41
C ALA A 16 26.84 -29.19 -25.95
N ALA A 17 27.13 -30.13 -26.87
CA ALA A 17 27.89 -31.34 -26.58
C ALA A 17 29.33 -31.03 -26.14
N SER A 18 30.01 -30.12 -26.86
CA SER A 18 31.38 -29.70 -26.52
C SER A 18 31.44 -29.04 -25.13
N LEU A 19 30.49 -28.14 -24.83
CA LEU A 19 30.37 -27.50 -23.52
C LEU A 19 30.08 -28.52 -22.41
N GLN A 20 29.22 -29.50 -22.70
CA GLN A 20 28.86 -30.54 -21.75
C GLN A 20 30.07 -31.41 -21.37
N ASP A 21 30.89 -31.79 -22.34
CA ASP A 21 32.10 -32.59 -22.10
C ASP A 21 33.11 -31.80 -21.25
N ILE A 22 33.40 -30.56 -21.63
CA ILE A 22 34.34 -29.68 -20.91
C ILE A 22 33.91 -29.49 -19.45
N LEU A 23 32.64 -29.18 -19.20
CA LEU A 23 32.16 -28.90 -17.83
C LEU A 23 32.04 -30.16 -16.97
N ARG A 24 31.78 -31.32 -17.57
CA ARG A 24 31.79 -32.60 -16.83
C ARG A 24 33.20 -32.99 -16.40
N ASP A 25 34.20 -32.76 -17.24
CA ASP A 25 35.62 -32.99 -16.91
C ASP A 25 36.07 -32.11 -15.73
N GLU A 26 35.56 -30.88 -15.64
CA GLU A 26 35.76 -29.96 -14.51
C GLU A 26 34.95 -30.33 -13.24
N GLY A 27 34.12 -31.38 -13.31
CA GLY A 27 33.40 -31.94 -12.16
C GLY A 27 32.02 -31.34 -11.88
N TYR A 28 31.46 -30.56 -12.81
CA TYR A 28 30.11 -30.01 -12.73
C TYR A 28 29.03 -31.05 -13.09
N GLU A 29 27.82 -30.87 -12.55
CA GLU A 29 26.63 -31.58 -13.02
C GLU A 29 26.02 -30.80 -14.18
N VAL A 30 25.92 -31.38 -15.36
CA VAL A 30 25.55 -30.63 -16.57
C VAL A 30 24.27 -31.17 -17.19
N ALA A 31 23.33 -30.25 -17.43
CA ALA A 31 22.11 -30.47 -18.18
C ALA A 31 22.07 -29.54 -19.42
N THR A 32 21.30 -29.92 -20.44
CA THR A 32 21.20 -29.19 -21.71
C THR A 32 19.73 -29.00 -22.09
N ALA A 33 19.38 -27.84 -22.63
CA ALA A 33 18.09 -27.52 -23.24
C ALA A 33 18.32 -26.98 -24.66
N GLU A 34 17.45 -27.35 -25.61
CA GLU A 34 17.58 -26.95 -27.02
C GLU A 34 16.83 -25.64 -27.34
N ASP A 35 15.95 -25.19 -26.45
CA ASP A 35 15.19 -23.95 -26.62
C ASP A 35 14.87 -23.27 -25.26
N GLY A 36 14.37 -22.03 -25.33
CA GLY A 36 14.07 -21.23 -24.15
C GLY A 36 12.91 -21.75 -23.30
N ILE A 37 11.95 -22.47 -23.89
CA ILE A 37 10.78 -22.99 -23.16
C ILE A 37 11.21 -24.20 -22.33
N ASP A 38 11.92 -25.15 -22.93
CA ASP A 38 12.50 -26.32 -22.26
C ASP A 38 13.44 -25.86 -21.13
N ALA A 39 14.27 -24.85 -21.39
CA ALA A 39 15.13 -24.27 -20.36
C ALA A 39 14.35 -23.74 -19.15
N LEU A 40 13.24 -23.02 -19.37
CA LEU A 40 12.40 -22.49 -18.30
C LEU A 40 11.68 -23.61 -17.52
N GLU A 41 11.20 -24.65 -18.20
CA GLU A 41 10.60 -25.82 -17.55
C GLU A 41 11.63 -26.58 -16.69
N MET A 42 12.85 -26.75 -17.19
CA MET A 42 13.95 -27.36 -16.45
C MET A 42 14.36 -26.54 -15.24
N ILE A 43 14.49 -25.21 -15.38
CA ILE A 43 14.81 -24.29 -14.27
C ILE A 43 13.70 -24.30 -13.22
N GLN A 44 12.44 -24.34 -13.64
CA GLN A 44 11.30 -24.39 -12.73
C GLN A 44 11.26 -25.70 -11.93
N SER A 45 11.61 -26.81 -12.58
CA SER A 45 11.57 -28.16 -11.99
C SER A 45 12.77 -28.41 -11.08
N ASP A 46 13.97 -28.02 -11.52
CA ASP A 46 15.22 -28.16 -10.79
C ASP A 46 16.13 -26.96 -11.11
N PRO A 47 16.20 -25.93 -10.24
CA PRO A 47 16.99 -24.73 -10.52
C PRO A 47 18.50 -25.01 -10.56
N PRO A 48 19.21 -24.68 -11.65
CA PRO A 48 20.67 -24.80 -11.72
C PRO A 48 21.37 -23.71 -10.88
N ASP A 49 22.66 -23.90 -10.62
CA ASP A 49 23.50 -22.88 -9.97
C ASP A 49 24.00 -21.81 -10.97
N LEU A 50 24.14 -22.21 -12.25
CA LEU A 50 24.57 -21.36 -13.37
C LEU A 50 23.83 -21.76 -14.66
N VAL A 51 23.45 -20.79 -15.47
CA VAL A 51 22.95 -21.01 -16.84
C VAL A 51 23.94 -20.42 -17.84
N LEU A 52 24.34 -21.23 -18.83
CA LEU A 52 25.00 -20.77 -20.05
C LEU A 52 23.93 -20.64 -21.12
N LEU A 53 23.67 -19.41 -21.58
CA LEU A 53 22.48 -19.10 -22.37
C LEU A 53 22.86 -18.50 -23.73
N ASP A 54 22.52 -19.17 -24.83
CA ASP A 54 22.56 -18.53 -26.14
C ASP A 54 21.48 -17.45 -26.24
N ILE A 55 21.80 -16.36 -26.93
CA ILE A 55 20.85 -15.30 -27.27
C ILE A 55 19.89 -15.77 -28.36
N TRP A 56 20.41 -16.42 -29.39
CA TRP A 56 19.63 -16.70 -30.59
C TRP A 56 19.02 -18.08 -30.55
N LEU A 57 17.97 -18.23 -29.73
CA LEU A 57 17.24 -19.49 -29.59
C LEU A 57 15.98 -19.53 -30.47
N PRO A 58 15.57 -20.72 -30.94
CA PRO A 58 14.30 -20.90 -31.62
C PRO A 58 13.12 -20.71 -30.65
N GLY A 59 12.06 -20.03 -31.12
CA GLY A 59 10.81 -19.84 -30.39
C GLY A 59 10.84 -18.68 -29.38
N MET A 60 11.71 -18.74 -28.37
CA MET A 60 11.86 -17.71 -27.33
C MET A 60 13.29 -17.18 -27.32
N ASP A 61 13.46 -15.86 -27.46
CA ASP A 61 14.76 -15.18 -27.46
C ASP A 61 15.47 -15.38 -26.11
N GLY A 62 16.78 -15.67 -26.13
CA GLY A 62 17.60 -15.83 -24.94
C GLY A 62 17.61 -14.59 -24.04
N ILE A 63 17.39 -13.38 -24.57
CA ILE A 63 17.21 -12.18 -23.73
C ILE A 63 15.90 -12.25 -22.93
N GLU A 64 14.84 -12.81 -23.50
CA GLU A 64 13.57 -13.02 -22.79
C GLU A 64 13.71 -14.10 -21.71
N VAL A 65 14.46 -15.17 -22.00
CA VAL A 65 14.82 -16.19 -21.01
C VAL A 65 15.63 -15.57 -19.87
N LEU A 66 16.68 -14.79 -20.16
CA LEU A 66 17.49 -14.08 -19.16
C LEU A 66 16.61 -13.20 -18.26
N LYS A 67 15.75 -12.37 -18.86
CA LYS A 67 14.85 -11.48 -18.12
C LYS A 67 13.91 -12.28 -17.23
N THR A 68 13.33 -13.36 -17.75
CA THR A 68 12.42 -14.24 -17.02
C THR A 68 13.13 -14.88 -15.84
N VAL A 69 14.27 -15.52 -16.08
CA VAL A 69 15.03 -16.20 -15.02
C VAL A 69 15.51 -15.22 -13.96
N LYS A 70 16.04 -14.05 -14.31
CA LYS A 70 16.46 -13.05 -13.31
C LYS A 70 15.29 -12.43 -12.53
N THR A 71 14.10 -12.38 -13.12
CA THR A 71 12.88 -11.93 -12.43
C THR A 71 12.39 -12.94 -11.41
N TYR A 72 12.41 -14.23 -11.74
CA TYR A 72 11.84 -15.29 -10.89
C TYR A 72 12.86 -15.99 -9.97
N TYR A 73 14.12 -16.03 -10.38
CA TYR A 73 15.25 -16.73 -9.77
C TYR A 73 16.54 -15.87 -9.83
N PRO A 74 16.57 -14.70 -9.18
CA PRO A 74 17.71 -13.77 -9.25
C PRO A 74 19.04 -14.36 -8.77
N GLU A 75 19.01 -15.40 -7.94
CA GLU A 75 20.17 -16.12 -7.40
C GLU A 75 20.86 -17.05 -8.41
N ILE A 76 20.25 -17.30 -9.57
CA ILE A 76 20.84 -18.08 -10.64
C ILE A 76 21.78 -17.16 -11.42
N GLU A 77 23.05 -17.52 -11.48
CA GLU A 77 24.01 -16.81 -12.32
C GLU A 77 23.73 -17.15 -13.78
N ILE A 78 23.83 -16.17 -14.69
CA ILE A 78 23.59 -16.39 -16.12
C ILE A 78 24.75 -15.80 -16.89
N VAL A 79 25.46 -16.64 -17.65
CA VAL A 79 26.47 -16.20 -18.60
C VAL A 79 25.87 -16.33 -19.99
N VAL A 80 25.84 -15.22 -20.72
CA VAL A 80 25.23 -15.17 -22.04
C VAL A 80 26.28 -15.49 -23.11
N MET A 81 25.91 -16.31 -24.10
CA MET A 81 26.76 -16.71 -25.21
C MET A 81 26.13 -16.20 -26.52
N SER A 82 26.94 -15.73 -27.49
CA SER A 82 26.40 -15.35 -28.79
C SER A 82 27.44 -15.39 -29.92
N GLY A 83 27.07 -15.92 -31.09
CA GLY A 83 27.89 -15.87 -32.30
C GLY A 83 27.75 -14.58 -33.12
N HIS A 84 26.81 -13.71 -32.77
CA HIS A 84 26.58 -12.40 -33.41
C HIS A 84 26.64 -11.29 -32.35
N GLY A 85 27.70 -11.28 -31.55
CA GLY A 85 27.86 -10.33 -30.45
C GLY A 85 28.11 -8.91 -30.94
N THR A 86 27.10 -8.03 -30.85
CA THR A 86 27.34 -6.58 -30.89
C THR A 86 27.63 -6.09 -29.47
N ILE A 87 28.42 -5.02 -29.34
CA ILE A 87 28.67 -4.35 -28.04
C ILE A 87 27.33 -3.98 -27.38
N GLU A 88 26.34 -3.57 -28.17
CA GLU A 88 24.99 -3.21 -27.69
C GLU A 88 24.28 -4.39 -27.01
N THR A 89 24.34 -5.58 -27.60
CA THR A 89 23.69 -6.78 -27.04
C THR A 89 24.40 -7.25 -25.77
N ALA A 90 25.72 -7.19 -25.71
CA ALA A 90 26.49 -7.52 -24.51
C ALA A 90 26.20 -6.55 -23.35
N VAL A 91 26.13 -5.24 -23.65
CA VAL A 91 25.75 -4.21 -22.69
C VAL A 91 24.31 -4.43 -22.20
N LYS A 92 23.38 -4.76 -23.10
CA LYS A 92 21.97 -5.04 -22.76
C LYS A 92 21.85 -6.27 -21.85
N ALA A 93 22.52 -7.37 -22.16
CA ALA A 93 22.51 -8.58 -21.34
C ALA A 93 23.07 -8.31 -19.93
N THR A 94 24.17 -7.57 -19.83
CA THR A 94 24.78 -7.20 -18.54
C THR A 94 23.85 -6.30 -17.72
N LYS A 95 23.20 -5.30 -18.35
CA LYS A 95 22.19 -4.44 -17.69
C LYS A 95 21.00 -5.24 -17.16
N LEU A 96 20.63 -6.35 -17.81
CA LEU A 96 19.56 -7.25 -17.41
C LEU A 96 19.98 -8.27 -16.34
N GLY A 97 21.21 -8.18 -15.83
CA GLY A 97 21.72 -9.00 -14.72
C GLY A 97 22.51 -10.23 -15.14
N ALA A 98 22.91 -10.36 -16.41
CA ALA A 98 23.88 -11.38 -16.82
C ALA A 98 25.22 -11.15 -16.10
N SER A 99 25.82 -12.25 -15.65
CA SER A 99 27.06 -12.28 -14.87
C SER A 99 28.28 -12.01 -15.74
N ASP A 100 28.22 -12.45 -16.99
CA ASP A 100 29.24 -12.29 -18.02
C ASP A 100 28.66 -12.50 -19.43
N PHE A 101 29.42 -12.13 -20.46
CA PHE A 101 29.09 -12.33 -21.86
C PHE A 101 30.27 -12.98 -22.60
N ILE A 102 30.00 -14.04 -23.35
CA ILE A 102 30.98 -14.80 -24.13
C ILE A 102 30.60 -14.77 -25.62
N GLU A 103 31.52 -14.29 -26.45
CA GLU A 103 31.35 -14.36 -27.91
C GLU A 103 31.74 -15.74 -28.43
N LYS A 104 30.88 -16.33 -29.29
CA LYS A 104 31.20 -17.56 -30.04
C LYS A 104 31.94 -17.19 -31.34
N PRO A 105 33.02 -17.89 -31.71
CA PRO A 105 33.62 -19.04 -31.04
C PRO A 105 34.47 -18.66 -29.83
N PHE A 106 34.38 -19.43 -28.75
CA PHE A 106 35.12 -19.20 -27.51
C PHE A 106 36.24 -20.21 -27.28
N SER A 107 37.27 -19.82 -26.53
CA SER A 107 38.31 -20.74 -26.05
C SER A 107 37.92 -21.37 -24.72
N LEU A 108 38.41 -22.60 -24.46
CA LEU A 108 38.17 -23.34 -23.22
C LEU A 108 38.58 -22.51 -21.98
N ASP A 109 39.71 -21.80 -22.06
CA ASP A 109 40.19 -20.99 -20.95
C ASP A 109 39.27 -19.81 -20.60
N ILE A 110 38.56 -19.24 -21.58
CA ILE A 110 37.62 -18.13 -21.35
C ILE A 110 36.35 -18.67 -20.70
N LEU A 111 35.83 -19.79 -21.21
CA LEU A 111 34.64 -20.46 -20.67
C LEU A 111 34.84 -20.86 -19.21
N THR A 112 35.89 -21.62 -18.90
CA THR A 112 36.15 -22.12 -17.54
C THR A 112 36.35 -20.96 -16.56
N ARG A 113 37.05 -19.89 -16.97
CA ARG A 113 37.22 -18.68 -16.15
C ARG A 113 35.89 -17.97 -15.88
N SER A 114 35.05 -17.82 -16.90
CA SER A 114 33.75 -17.16 -16.77
C SER A 114 32.81 -17.97 -15.85
N VAL A 115 32.75 -19.28 -16.04
CA VAL A 115 31.97 -20.23 -15.20
C VAL A 115 32.43 -20.17 -13.74
N GLU A 116 33.74 -20.29 -13.50
CA GLU A 116 34.29 -20.19 -12.14
C GLU A 116 34.01 -18.84 -11.49
N SER A 117 34.16 -17.75 -12.24
CA SER A 117 33.92 -16.38 -11.78
C SER A 117 32.46 -16.19 -11.39
N ALA A 118 31.53 -16.63 -12.23
CA ALA A 118 30.09 -16.57 -11.97
C ALA A 118 29.72 -17.38 -10.72
N LEU A 119 30.18 -18.63 -10.62
CA LEU A 119 29.92 -19.49 -9.45
C LEU A 119 30.58 -18.97 -8.16
N LYS A 120 31.74 -18.31 -8.26
CA LYS A 120 32.38 -17.62 -7.11
C LYS A 120 31.56 -16.40 -6.68
N ARG A 121 31.04 -15.58 -7.61
CA ARG A 121 30.16 -14.43 -7.28
C ARG A 121 28.92 -14.87 -6.52
N ARG A 122 28.33 -16.00 -6.88
CA ARG A 122 27.21 -16.60 -6.14
C ARG A 122 27.55 -16.99 -4.70
N LYS A 123 28.80 -17.37 -4.43
CA LYS A 123 29.30 -17.75 -3.09
C LYS A 123 29.76 -16.56 -2.26
N GLU A 124 30.07 -15.42 -2.89
CA GLU A 124 30.35 -14.19 -2.19
C GLU A 124 29.04 -13.66 -1.58
N PRO A 125 29.02 -13.18 -0.33
CA PRO A 125 27.89 -12.40 0.17
C PRO A 125 27.66 -11.25 -0.83
N PRO A 126 26.40 -10.94 -1.20
CA PRO A 126 26.12 -9.98 -2.26
C PRO A 126 26.94 -8.72 -2.04
N ARG A 127 27.82 -8.39 -3.00
CA ARG A 127 28.57 -7.14 -2.96
C ARG A 127 27.53 -6.03 -2.95
N ARG A 128 27.73 -5.11 -2.01
CA ARG A 128 26.78 -4.12 -1.52
C ARG A 128 26.32 -3.06 -2.55
N ASN A 129 26.60 -3.25 -3.83
CA ASN A 129 26.33 -2.42 -5.01
C ASN A 129 26.23 -3.43 -6.17
N ASP A 130 25.12 -3.67 -6.87
CA ASP A 130 24.17 -2.76 -7.50
C ASP A 130 22.75 -3.38 -7.48
N GLN A 131 21.71 -2.55 -7.51
CA GLN A 131 20.26 -2.83 -7.28
C GLN A 131 19.76 -2.88 -5.83
N GLU A 132 20.58 -3.23 -4.82
CA GLU A 132 20.15 -3.14 -3.41
C GLU A 132 20.28 -1.72 -2.82
N SER A 133 21.05 -0.83 -3.46
CA SER A 133 21.42 0.49 -2.92
C SER A 133 20.25 1.45 -2.68
N LEU A 134 19.05 1.19 -3.22
CA LEU A 134 17.87 2.04 -3.02
C LEU A 134 16.84 1.48 -2.04
N LEU A 135 16.90 0.18 -1.74
CA LEU A 135 16.16 -0.43 -0.63
C LEU A 135 16.95 -0.33 0.69
N LEU A 136 18.18 0.21 0.64
CA LEU A 136 19.15 0.21 1.74
C LEU A 136 19.07 1.40 2.69
N ARG A 137 18.00 2.20 2.66
CA ARG A 137 17.78 3.28 3.65
C ARG A 137 16.33 3.39 4.16
N SER A 138 15.74 2.31 4.68
CA SER A 138 14.80 2.38 5.82
C SER A 138 14.49 1.00 6.40
N GLU A 139 14.23 0.95 7.70
CA GLU A 139 13.68 -0.22 8.38
C GLU A 139 12.24 -0.46 7.88
N VAL A 140 11.98 -1.62 7.27
CA VAL A 140 10.67 -2.05 6.72
C VAL A 140 10.38 -1.47 5.32
N PRO A 141 10.11 -2.31 4.28
CA PRO A 141 9.73 -1.81 2.96
C PRO A 141 8.47 -0.91 3.04
N PHE A 142 8.43 0.15 2.22
CA PHE A 142 7.38 1.18 2.25
C PHE A 142 5.95 0.62 2.18
N CYS A 143 5.73 -0.46 1.42
CA CYS A 143 4.43 -1.14 1.35
C CYS A 143 3.90 -1.60 2.71
N PHE A 144 4.79 -1.93 3.65
CA PHE A 144 4.45 -2.33 5.01
C PHE A 144 4.52 -1.16 6.01
N GLU A 145 5.15 -0.04 5.66
CA GLU A 145 5.07 1.18 6.49
C GLU A 145 3.64 1.70 6.56
N MET A 146 2.88 1.54 5.48
CA MET A 146 1.45 1.87 5.42
C MET A 146 0.56 0.87 6.20
N MET A 147 1.10 -0.29 6.58
CA MET A 147 0.42 -1.31 7.36
C MET A 147 0.86 -1.23 8.84
N VAL A 148 0.23 -0.35 9.62
CA VAL A 148 0.62 -0.06 11.02
C VAL A 148 0.74 -1.32 11.88
N GLU A 149 -0.19 -2.26 11.71
CA GLU A 149 -0.22 -3.52 12.45
C GLU A 149 0.99 -4.40 12.12
N ILE A 150 1.35 -4.51 10.85
CA ILE A 150 2.53 -5.24 10.39
C ILE A 150 3.80 -4.57 10.92
N LYS A 151 3.91 -3.25 10.84
CA LYS A 151 5.05 -2.50 11.40
C LYS A 151 5.22 -2.76 12.90
N ARG A 152 4.12 -2.78 13.66
CA ARG A 152 4.10 -3.09 15.09
C ARG A 152 4.50 -4.55 15.35
N ALA A 153 3.98 -5.49 14.55
CA ALA A 153 4.30 -6.91 14.63
C ALA A 153 5.78 -7.19 14.35
N ILE A 154 6.38 -6.52 13.35
CA ILE A 154 7.82 -6.61 13.04
C ILE A 154 8.65 -6.17 14.24
N LYS A 155 8.36 -4.98 14.80
CA LYS A 155 9.09 -4.45 15.97
C LYS A 155 8.98 -5.37 17.19
N ASN A 156 7.78 -5.91 17.45
CA ASN A 156 7.56 -6.83 18.57
C ASN A 156 8.31 -8.15 18.37
N ALA A 157 8.25 -8.73 17.17
CA ALA A 157 8.97 -9.96 16.84
C ALA A 157 10.49 -9.75 16.92
N ALA A 158 11.01 -8.60 16.47
CA ALA A 158 12.45 -8.31 16.47
C ALA A 158 13.06 -8.26 17.89
N ARG A 159 12.30 -7.81 18.90
CA ARG A 159 12.74 -7.71 20.31
C ARG A 159 13.00 -9.08 20.97
N SER A 160 12.40 -10.14 20.43
CA SER A 160 12.49 -11.51 20.96
C SER A 160 13.45 -12.36 20.14
N SER A 161 14.01 -13.42 20.73
CA SER A 161 14.72 -14.48 20.00
C SER A 161 13.84 -15.70 19.68
N ARG A 162 12.55 -15.63 20.01
CA ARG A 162 11.59 -16.71 19.74
C ARG A 162 11.46 -16.97 18.22
N PRO A 163 11.11 -18.20 17.83
CA PRO A 163 10.74 -18.52 16.46
C PRO A 163 9.58 -17.64 15.97
N VAL A 164 9.56 -17.29 14.69
CA VAL A 164 8.53 -16.41 14.10
C VAL A 164 7.86 -17.12 12.94
N MET A 165 6.53 -17.07 12.90
CA MET A 165 5.72 -17.58 11.78
C MET A 165 5.12 -16.42 11.01
N VAL A 166 5.22 -16.44 9.69
CA VAL A 166 4.63 -15.42 8.81
C VAL A 166 3.65 -16.08 7.85
N LEU A 167 2.37 -15.72 7.94
CA LEU A 167 1.29 -16.25 7.12
C LEU A 167 0.79 -15.17 6.16
N GLY A 168 0.20 -15.55 5.03
CA GLY A 168 -0.40 -14.60 4.09
C GLY A 168 -0.45 -15.17 2.68
N GLU A 169 -1.26 -14.60 1.80
CA GLU A 169 -1.43 -15.09 0.43
C GLU A 169 -0.11 -15.07 -0.39
N PRO A 170 -0.03 -15.80 -1.52
CA PRO A 170 1.10 -15.68 -2.43
C PRO A 170 1.36 -14.22 -2.85
N GLY A 171 2.63 -13.80 -2.85
CA GLY A 171 3.02 -12.47 -3.29
C GLY A 171 2.80 -11.31 -2.29
N THR A 172 2.34 -11.58 -1.06
CA THR A 172 2.17 -10.58 0.03
C THR A 172 3.48 -10.06 0.62
N GLY A 173 4.63 -10.56 0.19
CA GLY A 173 5.95 -10.11 0.67
C GLY A 173 6.39 -10.69 2.03
N LYS A 174 5.95 -11.92 2.36
CA LYS A 174 6.37 -12.66 3.57
C LYS A 174 7.89 -12.66 3.82
N GLU A 175 8.67 -12.84 2.76
CA GLU A 175 10.13 -12.83 2.86
C GLU A 175 10.69 -11.46 3.30
N LEU A 176 10.12 -10.37 2.78
CA LEU A 176 10.54 -9.02 3.15
C LEU A 176 10.26 -8.76 4.64
N ILE A 177 9.13 -9.24 5.17
CA ILE A 177 8.83 -9.17 6.61
C ILE A 177 9.85 -9.96 7.41
N VAL A 178 10.15 -11.20 7.04
CA VAL A 178 11.12 -12.04 7.75
C VAL A 178 12.50 -11.37 7.77
N GLN A 179 12.94 -10.81 6.64
CA GLN A 179 14.20 -10.08 6.55
C GLN A 179 14.19 -8.83 7.44
N ALA A 180 13.09 -8.07 7.45
CA ALA A 180 12.95 -6.89 8.32
C ALA A 180 13.03 -7.25 9.81
N VAL A 181 12.34 -8.32 10.23
CA VAL A 181 12.42 -8.84 11.61
C VAL A 181 13.85 -9.25 11.96
N HIS A 182 14.54 -9.95 11.06
CA HIS A 182 15.89 -10.43 11.31
C HIS A 182 16.89 -9.27 11.45
N ARG A 183 16.85 -8.29 10.54
CA ARG A 183 17.72 -7.10 10.56
C ARG A 183 17.58 -6.29 11.84
N GLN A 184 16.35 -6.15 12.36
CA GLN A 184 16.06 -5.41 13.59
C GLN A 184 16.30 -6.25 14.88
N SER A 185 16.68 -7.51 14.76
CA SER A 185 16.83 -8.40 15.92
C SER A 185 18.24 -8.38 16.52
N LYS A 186 18.35 -8.85 17.77
CA LYS A 186 19.65 -9.07 18.46
C LYS A 186 20.56 -10.10 17.79
N LYS A 187 20.08 -10.82 16.77
CA LYS A 187 20.81 -11.85 16.02
C LYS A 187 20.96 -11.49 14.55
N SER A 188 20.93 -10.20 14.21
CA SER A 188 21.06 -9.70 12.83
C SER A 188 22.44 -9.96 12.20
N ASP A 189 23.44 -10.28 13.03
CA ASP A 189 24.80 -10.66 12.65
C ASP A 189 24.91 -12.12 12.16
N ARG A 190 23.87 -12.94 12.38
CA ARG A 190 23.89 -14.36 12.04
C ARG A 190 23.64 -14.60 10.56
N LEU A 191 24.33 -15.58 10.00
CA LEU A 191 24.10 -16.01 8.62
C LEU A 191 22.62 -16.39 8.43
N PHE A 192 21.96 -15.71 7.50
CA PHE A 192 20.56 -15.93 7.17
C PHE A 192 20.44 -16.95 6.02
N LEU A 193 19.92 -18.14 6.31
CA LEU A 193 19.77 -19.23 5.36
C LEU A 193 18.29 -19.45 5.01
N LYS A 194 17.93 -19.25 3.75
CA LYS A 194 16.59 -19.51 3.21
C LYS A 194 16.51 -20.93 2.63
N ILE A 195 15.44 -21.65 2.96
CA ILE A 195 15.17 -23.01 2.51
C ILE A 195 13.70 -23.10 2.12
N ASN A 196 13.41 -23.52 0.90
CA ASN A 196 12.04 -23.80 0.46
C ASN A 196 11.71 -25.28 0.67
N CYS A 197 10.77 -25.55 1.57
CA CYS A 197 10.39 -26.90 1.97
C CYS A 197 9.65 -27.69 0.88
N ALA A 198 9.07 -27.00 -0.11
CA ALA A 198 8.34 -27.66 -1.19
C ALA A 198 9.27 -28.27 -2.27
N VAL A 199 10.48 -27.75 -2.40
CA VAL A 199 11.42 -28.13 -3.49
C VAL A 199 12.70 -28.80 -2.97
N ARG A 200 13.05 -28.62 -1.69
CA ARG A 200 14.28 -29.22 -1.12
C ARG A 200 14.02 -30.65 -0.60
N PRO A 201 14.92 -31.61 -0.86
CA PRO A 201 14.82 -32.95 -0.27
C PRO A 201 14.80 -32.91 1.26
N MET A 202 13.92 -33.71 1.87
CA MET A 202 13.68 -33.69 3.32
C MET A 202 14.95 -33.95 4.15
N GLN A 203 15.85 -34.82 3.68
CA GLN A 203 17.11 -35.10 4.35
C GLN A 203 18.04 -33.87 4.39
N SER A 204 18.01 -33.04 3.35
CA SER A 204 18.79 -31.80 3.28
C SER A 204 18.23 -30.74 4.24
N ILE A 205 16.90 -30.60 4.29
CA ILE A 205 16.22 -29.72 5.25
C ILE A 205 16.57 -30.14 6.68
N GLN A 206 16.50 -31.45 6.97
CA GLN A 206 16.86 -32.00 8.27
C GLN A 206 18.34 -31.71 8.63
N ALA A 207 19.26 -31.83 7.67
CA ALA A 207 20.68 -31.56 7.90
C ALA A 207 20.95 -30.08 8.21
N GLN A 208 20.25 -29.14 7.57
CA GLN A 208 20.41 -27.72 7.84
C GLN A 208 19.77 -27.30 9.18
N LEU A 209 18.66 -27.93 9.56
CA LEU A 209 17.98 -27.62 10.82
C LEU A 209 18.66 -28.24 12.04
N PHE A 210 19.26 -29.43 11.91
CA PHE A 210 19.77 -30.21 13.04
C PHE A 210 21.26 -30.52 13.00
N ALA A 211 22.07 -29.70 12.33
CA ALA A 211 23.51 -29.89 12.23
C ALA A 211 24.22 -29.63 13.58
N PRO A 212 24.93 -30.62 14.16
CA PRO A 212 25.70 -30.43 15.39
C PRO A 212 26.84 -29.42 15.21
N ALA A 213 27.11 -28.62 16.26
CA ALA A 213 28.32 -27.82 16.34
C ALA A 213 29.55 -28.74 16.49
N LYS A 214 30.48 -28.71 15.53
CA LYS A 214 31.73 -29.46 15.68
C LYS A 214 32.59 -28.82 16.76
N LYS A 215 32.93 -29.57 17.82
CA LYS A 215 34.01 -29.21 18.73
C LYS A 215 35.33 -29.18 17.94
N SER A 216 36.09 -28.10 18.07
CA SER A 216 37.46 -28.00 17.59
C SER A 216 38.27 -29.19 18.15
N ALA A 217 38.59 -30.15 17.29
CA ALA A 217 39.50 -31.23 17.58
C ALA A 217 40.73 -31.04 16.68
N ASN A 218 41.87 -30.81 17.30
CA ASN A 218 43.19 -30.85 16.68
C ASN A 218 43.32 -32.10 15.81
N GLY A 219 43.51 -31.93 14.49
CA GLY A 219 43.77 -33.04 13.58
C GLY A 219 43.59 -32.63 12.13
N ALA A 220 44.69 -32.65 11.37
CA ALA A 220 44.72 -32.38 9.95
C ALA A 220 43.77 -33.32 9.18
N GLY A 221 42.63 -32.79 8.71
CA GLY A 221 41.65 -33.52 7.91
C GLY A 221 40.54 -32.58 7.41
N LYS A 222 40.33 -32.56 6.09
CA LYS A 222 39.39 -31.75 5.30
C LYS A 222 38.25 -31.05 6.10
N ARG A 223 38.28 -29.72 6.14
CA ARG A 223 37.22 -28.84 6.67
C ARG A 223 35.89 -29.14 5.97
N SER A 224 34.85 -29.50 6.72
CA SER A 224 33.47 -29.57 6.21
C SER A 224 32.87 -28.17 6.14
N SER A 225 32.36 -27.74 4.99
CA SER A 225 31.86 -26.38 4.70
C SER A 225 30.47 -26.03 5.29
N LEU A 226 29.87 -26.90 6.09
CA LEU A 226 28.56 -26.65 6.72
C LEU A 226 28.74 -26.03 8.11
N ALA A 227 28.48 -24.73 8.24
CA ALA A 227 28.40 -24.07 9.56
C ALA A 227 27.26 -24.65 10.42
N ALA A 228 27.44 -24.65 11.74
CA ALA A 228 26.55 -25.33 12.69
C ALA A 228 25.14 -24.72 12.69
N ALA A 229 24.11 -25.49 13.06
CA ALA A 229 22.74 -24.98 13.11
C ALA A 229 22.65 -23.75 14.05
N GLY A 230 23.23 -23.85 15.25
CA GLY A 230 23.26 -22.78 16.24
C GLY A 230 23.95 -21.48 15.84
N GLU A 231 24.66 -21.45 14.70
CA GLU A 231 25.36 -20.25 14.20
C GLU A 231 24.53 -19.46 13.18
N LYS A 232 23.42 -20.02 12.68
CA LYS A 232 22.65 -19.47 11.56
C LYS A 232 21.21 -19.15 11.96
N ALA A 233 20.65 -18.11 11.37
CA ALA A 233 19.21 -17.94 11.29
C ALA A 233 18.67 -18.72 10.08
N VAL A 234 17.61 -19.51 10.25
CA VAL A 234 17.02 -20.31 9.16
C VAL A 234 15.61 -19.82 8.87
N TYR A 235 15.31 -19.62 7.59
CA TYR A 235 13.99 -19.28 7.08
C TYR A 235 13.44 -20.42 6.22
N LEU A 236 12.37 -21.07 6.69
CA LEU A 236 11.66 -22.13 5.99
C LEU A 236 10.44 -21.58 5.26
N THR A 237 10.45 -21.56 3.92
CA THR A 237 9.27 -21.23 3.13
C THR A 237 8.44 -22.49 2.88
N ASN A 238 7.13 -22.32 2.72
CA ASN A 238 6.19 -23.42 2.46
C ASN A 238 6.26 -24.50 3.55
N ILE A 239 6.25 -24.09 4.82
CA ILE A 239 6.35 -25.00 5.99
C ILE A 239 5.29 -26.12 5.96
N ASP A 240 4.15 -25.89 5.31
CA ASP A 240 3.09 -26.86 5.07
C ASP A 240 3.52 -28.07 4.23
N ALA A 241 4.59 -27.95 3.44
CA ALA A 241 5.15 -29.03 2.63
C ALA A 241 6.07 -29.98 3.43
N LEU A 242 6.38 -29.67 4.69
CA LEU A 242 7.20 -30.57 5.51
C LEU A 242 6.51 -31.91 5.74
N GLY A 243 7.27 -33.01 5.68
CA GLY A 243 6.76 -34.33 6.06
C GLY A 243 6.35 -34.37 7.54
N LYS A 244 5.30 -35.14 7.88
CA LYS A 244 4.75 -35.23 9.25
C LYS A 244 5.81 -35.52 10.31
N GLY A 245 6.72 -36.46 10.07
CA GLY A 245 7.78 -36.80 11.02
C GLY A 245 8.74 -35.63 11.30
N LEU A 246 9.02 -34.78 10.31
CA LEU A 246 9.85 -33.59 10.52
C LEU A 246 9.09 -32.50 11.27
N GLN A 247 7.78 -32.37 11.02
CA GLN A 247 6.91 -31.45 11.77
C GLN A 247 6.82 -31.85 13.25
N GLU A 248 6.65 -33.14 13.54
CA GLU A 248 6.66 -33.71 14.90
C GLU A 248 7.99 -33.46 15.60
N LYS A 249 9.11 -33.72 14.91
CA LYS A 249 10.45 -33.49 15.45
C LYS A 249 10.70 -32.01 15.76
N LEU A 250 10.33 -31.11 14.85
CA LEU A 250 10.40 -29.66 15.09
C LEU A 250 9.51 -29.23 16.25
N ALA A 251 8.26 -29.72 16.31
CA ALA A 251 7.34 -29.41 17.41
C ALA A 251 7.91 -29.84 18.76
N HIS A 252 8.48 -31.04 18.84
CA HIS A 252 9.12 -31.55 20.05
C HIS A 252 10.27 -30.64 20.48
N MET A 253 11.15 -30.26 19.55
CA MET A 253 12.31 -29.43 19.85
C MET A 253 11.96 -27.99 20.22
N LEU A 254 10.90 -27.41 19.63
CA LEU A 254 10.48 -26.02 19.92
C LEU A 254 9.68 -25.89 21.22
N LYS A 255 9.03 -26.95 21.72
CA LYS A 255 8.24 -26.93 22.96
C LYS A 255 9.09 -26.79 24.24
N HIS A 256 10.38 -27.10 24.22
CA HIS A 256 11.24 -27.16 25.41
C HIS A 256 11.95 -25.84 25.71
N ASP A 257 11.17 -24.84 26.14
CA ASP A 257 11.68 -23.62 26.78
C ASP A 257 11.80 -23.91 28.30
N GLY A 258 12.85 -24.60 28.75
CA GLY A 258 13.29 -24.51 30.16
C GLY A 258 13.49 -25.75 31.05
N ALA A 259 13.35 -27.01 30.61
CA ALA A 259 13.61 -28.16 31.52
C ALA A 259 14.36 -29.35 30.88
N ARG A 260 15.61 -29.55 31.37
CA ARG A 260 16.47 -30.77 31.39
C ARG A 260 16.82 -31.51 30.08
N LYS A 261 17.87 -31.00 29.42
CA LYS A 261 19.20 -31.61 29.18
C LYS A 261 19.42 -33.08 28.72
N GLN A 262 18.44 -33.93 28.44
CA GLN A 262 18.76 -35.36 28.18
C GLN A 262 18.66 -35.86 26.72
N ASP A 263 17.86 -35.29 25.82
CA ASP A 263 17.74 -35.88 24.46
C ASP A 263 18.37 -35.07 23.31
N PHE A 264 18.43 -33.73 23.38
CA PHE A 264 19.03 -32.91 22.31
C PHE A 264 19.70 -31.64 22.84
N PRO A 265 21.01 -31.44 22.60
CA PRO A 265 21.72 -30.20 22.97
C PRO A 265 21.20 -28.96 22.21
N PRO A 266 21.21 -27.74 22.82
CA PRO A 266 20.72 -26.50 22.17
C PRO A 266 21.42 -26.13 20.87
N GLU A 267 22.65 -26.61 20.67
CA GLU A 267 23.48 -26.38 19.48
C GLU A 267 22.95 -27.06 18.19
N PHE A 268 21.93 -27.91 18.32
CA PHE A 268 21.26 -28.60 17.21
C PHE A 268 20.08 -27.82 16.62
N LEU A 269 19.74 -26.63 17.12
CA LEU A 269 18.71 -25.80 16.48
C LEU A 269 19.31 -24.55 15.86
N PRO A 270 18.65 -23.99 14.82
CA PRO A 270 19.00 -22.67 14.31
C PRO A 270 19.10 -21.64 15.43
N ALA A 271 20.05 -20.71 15.33
CA ALA A 271 20.14 -19.55 16.21
C ALA A 271 18.79 -18.81 16.27
N ARG A 272 18.06 -18.79 15.16
CA ARG A 272 16.67 -18.35 15.10
C ARG A 272 15.96 -19.03 13.94
N LEU A 273 14.69 -19.40 14.15
CA LEU A 273 13.86 -20.03 13.14
C LEU A 273 12.75 -19.08 12.68
N TYR A 274 12.64 -18.90 11.38
CA TYR A 274 11.54 -18.23 10.71
C TYR A 274 10.81 -19.24 9.83
N VAL A 275 9.49 -19.21 9.82
CA VAL A 275 8.69 -20.10 8.96
C VAL A 275 7.62 -19.30 8.23
N ALA A 276 7.27 -19.71 7.02
CA ALA A 276 6.19 -19.09 6.27
C ALA A 276 5.31 -20.10 5.54
N SER A 277 4.03 -19.79 5.40
CA SER A 277 3.11 -20.51 4.52
C SER A 277 2.20 -19.53 3.76
N SER A 278 1.77 -19.96 2.58
CA SER A 278 0.67 -19.33 1.84
C SER A 278 -0.66 -20.06 1.99
N LYS A 279 -0.70 -21.18 2.73
CA LYS A 279 -1.92 -21.95 3.00
C LYS A 279 -2.48 -21.60 4.37
N ASP A 280 -3.77 -21.84 4.55
CA ASP A 280 -4.43 -21.77 5.84
C ASP A 280 -3.97 -22.95 6.73
N LEU A 281 -2.95 -22.71 7.55
CA LEU A 281 -2.43 -23.72 8.48
C LEU A 281 -3.46 -24.12 9.54
N LYS A 282 -4.38 -23.23 9.95
CA LYS A 282 -5.44 -23.56 10.91
C LYS A 282 -6.37 -24.62 10.31
N ALA A 283 -6.73 -24.46 9.03
CA ALA A 283 -7.50 -25.46 8.30
C ALA A 283 -6.73 -26.79 8.13
N LEU A 284 -5.43 -26.73 7.82
CA LEU A 284 -4.60 -27.95 7.69
C LEU A 284 -4.46 -28.71 9.02
N VAL A 285 -4.37 -28.00 10.15
CA VAL A 285 -4.37 -28.62 11.49
C VAL A 285 -5.70 -29.35 11.74
N ARG A 286 -6.84 -28.72 11.46
CA ARG A 286 -8.16 -29.37 11.60
C ARG A 286 -8.31 -30.63 10.74
N LYS A 287 -7.70 -30.62 9.55
CA LYS A 287 -7.66 -31.77 8.63
C LYS A 287 -6.61 -32.83 8.98
N GLY A 288 -5.80 -32.64 10.02
CA GLY A 288 -4.72 -33.56 10.39
C GLY A 288 -3.57 -33.61 9.38
N GLN A 289 -3.45 -32.59 8.52
CA GLN A 289 -2.42 -32.43 7.49
C GLN A 289 -1.23 -31.59 7.96
N PHE A 290 -1.40 -30.84 9.06
CA PHE A 290 -0.31 -30.10 9.71
C PHE A 290 -0.30 -30.41 11.21
N HIS A 291 0.88 -30.62 11.79
CA HIS A 291 1.05 -31.05 13.16
C HIS A 291 0.69 -29.93 14.14
N LYS A 292 -0.35 -30.15 14.95
CA LYS A 292 -0.86 -29.15 15.92
C LYS A 292 0.24 -28.62 16.84
N GLY A 293 1.10 -29.49 17.36
CA GLY A 293 2.19 -29.08 18.25
C GLY A 293 3.23 -28.16 17.59
N LEU A 294 3.39 -28.22 16.27
CA LEU A 294 4.27 -27.30 15.55
C LEU A 294 3.59 -25.95 15.39
N TYR A 295 2.31 -25.95 15.01
CA TYR A 295 1.51 -24.73 14.91
C TYR A 295 1.48 -23.96 16.24
N ASP A 296 1.21 -24.67 17.35
CA ASP A 296 1.13 -24.09 18.68
C ASP A 296 2.47 -23.48 19.16
N ALA A 297 3.61 -23.98 18.67
CA ALA A 297 4.94 -23.48 19.04
C ALA A 297 5.20 -22.02 18.59
N PHE A 298 4.41 -21.50 17.64
CA PHE A 298 4.49 -20.12 17.14
C PHE A 298 3.36 -19.22 17.67
N GLN A 299 2.54 -19.70 18.61
CA GLN A 299 1.54 -18.85 19.25
C GLN A 299 2.21 -17.66 19.96
N GLY A 300 1.69 -16.46 19.72
CA GLY A 300 2.26 -15.20 20.23
C GLY A 300 3.43 -14.64 19.42
N THR A 301 3.93 -15.37 18.40
CA THR A 301 4.98 -14.90 17.48
C THR A 301 4.60 -15.11 16.00
N THR A 302 3.30 -15.20 15.73
CA THR A 302 2.75 -15.28 14.38
C THR A 302 2.40 -13.89 13.86
N ILE A 303 2.82 -13.59 12.63
CA ILE A 303 2.48 -12.39 11.87
C ILE A 303 1.61 -12.84 10.69
N GLU A 304 0.33 -12.48 10.70
CA GLU A 304 -0.58 -12.73 9.57
C GLU A 304 -0.56 -11.49 8.67
N ILE A 305 -0.17 -11.66 7.40
CA ILE A 305 -0.16 -10.60 6.40
C ILE A 305 -1.48 -10.64 5.63
N PRO A 306 -2.26 -9.56 5.71
CA PRO A 306 -3.47 -9.44 4.93
C PRO A 306 -3.16 -9.25 3.43
N PRO A 307 -4.05 -9.69 2.53
CA PRO A 307 -3.90 -9.51 1.10
C PRO A 307 -4.00 -8.04 0.70
N LEU A 308 -3.36 -7.68 -0.42
CA LEU A 308 -3.24 -6.32 -0.92
C LEU A 308 -4.60 -5.65 -1.20
N ARG A 309 -5.62 -6.43 -1.57
CA ARG A 309 -6.98 -5.92 -1.78
C ARG A 309 -7.58 -5.25 -0.54
N GLU A 310 -7.21 -5.71 0.65
CA GLU A 310 -7.63 -5.10 1.93
C GLU A 310 -6.94 -3.73 2.17
N TYR A 311 -5.92 -3.39 1.38
CA TYR A 311 -5.14 -2.15 1.45
C TYR A 311 -5.21 -1.34 0.16
N SER A 312 -6.28 -1.51 -0.62
CA SER A 312 -6.43 -0.79 -1.89
C SER A 312 -6.52 0.73 -1.74
N ALA A 313 -6.83 1.24 -0.54
CA ALA A 313 -6.76 2.66 -0.19
C ALA A 313 -5.33 3.23 -0.26
N ASN A 314 -4.34 2.38 0.05
CA ASN A 314 -2.92 2.74 0.05
C ASN A 314 -2.27 2.41 -1.29
N LEU A 315 -2.96 1.72 -2.21
CA LEU A 315 -2.42 1.42 -3.54
C LEU A 315 -1.96 2.66 -4.30
N PRO A 316 -2.71 3.79 -4.35
CA PRO A 316 -2.23 4.96 -5.08
C PRO A 316 -0.89 5.48 -4.56
N ALA A 317 -0.75 5.50 -3.24
CA ALA A 317 0.47 5.90 -2.56
C ALA A 317 1.63 4.93 -2.81
N LEU A 318 1.34 3.63 -2.78
CA LEU A 318 2.29 2.57 -3.07
C LEU A 318 2.78 2.65 -4.53
N ILE A 319 1.84 2.80 -5.45
CA ILE A 319 2.08 2.97 -6.89
C ILE A 319 2.98 4.18 -7.12
N ASN A 320 2.59 5.37 -6.63
CA ASN A 320 3.41 6.58 -6.78
C ASN A 320 4.81 6.41 -6.20
N THR A 321 4.96 5.68 -5.10
CA THR A 321 6.28 5.42 -4.51
C THR A 321 7.11 4.50 -5.38
N TYR A 322 6.54 3.43 -5.95
CA TYR A 322 7.22 2.59 -6.93
C TYR A 322 7.68 3.38 -8.16
N PHE A 323 6.84 4.29 -8.67
CA PHE A 323 7.21 5.17 -9.78
C PHE A 323 8.39 6.10 -9.42
N LEU A 324 8.38 6.69 -8.22
CA LEU A 324 9.49 7.51 -7.73
C LEU A 324 10.79 6.70 -7.55
N GLU A 325 10.71 5.52 -6.92
CA GLU A 325 11.86 4.62 -6.76
C GLU A 325 12.45 4.16 -8.10
N TYR A 326 11.62 4.00 -9.12
CA TYR A 326 12.08 3.61 -10.46
C TYR A 326 12.72 4.78 -11.22
N THR A 327 12.23 6.01 -11.02
CA THR A 327 12.70 7.21 -11.73
C THR A 327 13.97 7.81 -11.12
N GLU A 328 14.18 7.70 -9.80
CA GLU A 328 15.45 8.07 -9.15
C GLU A 328 16.64 7.21 -9.62
N ASN A 329 16.36 6.06 -10.26
CA ASN A 329 17.36 5.10 -10.74
C ASN A 329 17.74 5.22 -12.22
N GLY A 330 17.23 6.24 -12.91
CA GLY A 330 17.62 6.59 -14.27
C GLY A 330 16.63 6.12 -15.35
N GLU A 331 16.38 7.05 -16.28
CA GLU A 331 15.83 6.87 -17.64
C GLU A 331 14.32 7.07 -17.93
N ALA A 332 13.48 7.59 -17.02
CA ALA A 332 12.13 8.03 -17.43
C ALA A 332 11.66 9.32 -16.74
N ALA A 333 11.19 10.29 -17.53
CA ALA A 333 10.40 11.40 -17.02
C ALA A 333 9.12 10.84 -16.39
N LEU A 334 8.74 11.33 -15.20
CA LEU A 334 7.54 10.90 -14.47
C LEU A 334 6.29 10.97 -15.37
N SER A 335 5.89 9.85 -15.96
CA SER A 335 4.63 9.75 -16.67
C SER A 335 3.50 9.86 -15.64
N LYS A 336 2.72 10.93 -15.66
CA LYS A 336 1.56 11.04 -14.77
C LYS A 336 0.57 9.92 -15.10
N ILE A 337 0.10 9.18 -14.09
CA ILE A 337 -0.99 8.22 -14.31
C ILE A 337 -2.30 8.98 -14.40
N ASP A 338 -3.10 8.68 -15.41
CA ASP A 338 -4.45 9.22 -15.55
C ASP A 338 -5.38 8.70 -14.45
N GLY A 339 -6.36 9.53 -14.06
CA GLY A 339 -7.32 9.18 -13.00
C GLY A 339 -8.07 7.87 -13.29
N GLU A 340 -8.42 7.62 -14.56
CA GLU A 340 -9.09 6.37 -14.94
C GLU A 340 -8.17 5.15 -14.84
N ALA A 341 -6.90 5.27 -15.22
CA ALA A 341 -5.92 4.20 -15.12
C ALA A 341 -5.62 3.87 -13.64
N LEU A 342 -5.47 4.90 -12.81
CA LEU A 342 -5.26 4.74 -11.38
C LEU A 342 -6.47 4.09 -10.70
N ALA A 343 -7.68 4.51 -11.06
CA ALA A 343 -8.91 3.89 -10.56
C ALA A 343 -8.99 2.40 -10.93
N ALA A 344 -8.60 2.03 -12.16
CA ALA A 344 -8.57 0.63 -12.58
C ALA A 344 -7.53 -0.20 -11.80
N LEU A 345 -6.34 0.35 -11.55
CA LEU A 345 -5.32 -0.28 -10.71
C LEU A 345 -5.78 -0.47 -9.26
N CYS A 346 -6.52 0.50 -8.72
CA CYS A 346 -7.05 0.43 -7.35
C CYS A 346 -8.25 -0.52 -7.22
N ALA A 347 -9.05 -0.67 -8.28
CA ALA A 347 -10.21 -1.57 -8.30
C ALA A 347 -9.83 -3.04 -8.53
N TYR A 348 -8.62 -3.33 -9.02
CA TYR A 348 -8.17 -4.69 -9.27
C TYR A 348 -7.90 -5.45 -7.96
N ASN A 349 -8.26 -6.73 -7.91
CA ASN A 349 -8.17 -7.55 -6.68
C ASN A 349 -6.74 -8.03 -6.34
N TRP A 350 -5.78 -7.87 -7.26
CA TRP A 350 -4.38 -8.26 -7.09
C TRP A 350 -4.20 -9.69 -6.50
N PRO A 351 -4.64 -10.75 -7.19
CA PRO A 351 -4.50 -12.13 -6.71
C PRO A 351 -3.05 -12.55 -6.41
N GLY A 352 -2.06 -11.96 -7.10
CA GLY A 352 -0.63 -12.12 -6.81
C GLY A 352 -0.05 -11.04 -5.90
N ASN A 353 -0.91 -10.23 -5.27
CA ASN A 353 -0.59 -9.23 -4.26
C ASN A 353 0.53 -8.26 -4.71
N ILE A 354 1.43 -7.90 -3.79
CA ILE A 354 2.51 -6.92 -4.03
C ILE A 354 3.45 -7.38 -5.16
N LYS A 355 3.67 -8.70 -5.30
CA LYS A 355 4.50 -9.25 -6.37
C LYS A 355 3.90 -8.99 -7.76
N GLU A 356 2.60 -9.23 -7.92
CA GLU A 356 1.89 -8.94 -9.17
C GLU A 356 1.80 -7.44 -9.45
N LEU A 357 1.50 -6.63 -8.43
CA LEU A 357 1.48 -5.17 -8.55
C LEU A 357 2.81 -4.67 -9.07
N ARG A 358 3.92 -5.03 -8.41
CA ARG A 358 5.25 -4.58 -8.79
C ARG A 358 5.60 -4.97 -10.23
N SER A 359 5.39 -6.25 -10.58
CA SER A 359 5.63 -6.75 -11.94
C SER A 359 4.81 -5.98 -12.98
N THR A 360 3.54 -5.69 -12.67
CA THR A 360 2.66 -4.95 -13.56
C THR A 360 3.12 -3.51 -13.75
N LEU A 361 3.49 -2.81 -12.68
CA LEU A 361 3.99 -1.43 -12.75
C LEU A 361 5.32 -1.36 -13.52
N GLU A 362 6.23 -2.30 -13.28
CA GLU A 362 7.49 -2.41 -14.03
C GLU A 362 7.23 -2.64 -15.53
N GLN A 363 6.27 -3.48 -15.89
CA GLN A 363 5.88 -3.68 -17.30
C GLN A 363 5.29 -2.43 -17.94
N ILE A 364 4.43 -1.70 -17.22
CA ILE A 364 3.85 -0.43 -17.69
C ILE A 364 4.95 0.61 -17.91
N LEU A 365 5.91 0.69 -16.98
CA LEU A 365 7.06 1.60 -17.07
C LEU A 365 7.95 1.29 -18.27
N ILE A 366 8.29 0.01 -18.49
CA ILE A 366 9.09 -0.43 -19.64
C ILE A 366 8.37 -0.12 -20.96
N ALA A 367 7.06 -0.36 -21.04
CA ALA A 367 6.27 -0.10 -22.24
C ALA A 367 6.02 1.40 -22.48
N GLY A 368 6.02 2.20 -21.41
CA GLY A 368 5.66 3.62 -21.39
C GLY A 368 6.83 4.60 -21.40
N ALA A 369 8.08 4.13 -21.48
CA ALA A 369 9.31 4.92 -21.31
C ALA A 369 9.44 6.16 -22.23
N SER A 370 8.62 6.30 -23.28
CA SER A 370 8.58 7.43 -24.20
C SER A 370 7.35 8.36 -24.07
N ARG A 371 6.46 8.14 -23.09
CA ARG A 371 5.17 8.85 -22.99
C ARG A 371 5.07 9.72 -21.73
N GLU A 372 4.46 10.90 -21.86
CA GLU A 372 4.25 11.84 -20.74
C GLU A 372 3.13 11.40 -19.76
N LYS A 373 2.23 10.50 -20.17
CA LYS A 373 1.07 10.08 -19.38
C LYS A 373 0.74 8.58 -19.57
N ILE A 374 0.44 7.88 -18.48
CA ILE A 374 -0.05 6.49 -18.48
C ILE A 374 -1.58 6.50 -18.49
N THR A 375 -2.18 5.85 -19.48
CA THR A 375 -3.65 5.80 -19.69
C THR A 375 -4.21 4.41 -19.41
N ILE A 376 -5.55 4.27 -19.39
CA ILE A 376 -6.19 2.97 -19.18
C ILE A 376 -5.81 1.93 -20.25
N HIS A 377 -5.44 2.38 -21.46
CA HIS A 377 -5.05 1.51 -22.57
C HIS A 377 -3.68 0.85 -22.36
N ASP A 378 -2.85 1.44 -21.49
CA ASP A 378 -1.51 0.95 -21.16
C ASP A 378 -1.53 -0.15 -20.10
N LEU A 379 -2.67 -0.34 -19.42
CA LEU A 379 -2.83 -1.39 -18.43
C LEU A 379 -3.01 -2.77 -19.07
N PRO A 380 -2.60 -3.87 -18.41
CA PRO A 380 -2.92 -5.22 -18.86
C PRO A 380 -4.44 -5.43 -19.09
N PRO A 381 -4.86 -6.25 -20.08
CA PRO A 381 -6.27 -6.52 -20.35
C PRO A 381 -7.06 -7.04 -19.15
N ALA A 382 -6.42 -7.81 -18.27
CA ALA A 382 -7.02 -8.32 -17.03
C ALA A 382 -7.47 -7.21 -16.07
N ILE A 383 -6.74 -6.09 -16.05
CA ILE A 383 -7.02 -4.92 -15.21
C ILE A 383 -8.06 -4.01 -15.91
N ARG A 384 -7.98 -3.87 -17.25
CA ARG A 384 -8.95 -3.12 -18.06
C ARG A 384 -10.38 -3.67 -17.99
N ARG A 385 -10.54 -5.01 -17.95
CA ARG A 385 -11.84 -5.69 -18.13
C ARG A 385 -12.73 -5.74 -16.89
N HIS A 386 -12.26 -5.32 -15.71
CA HIS A 386 -13.05 -5.38 -14.48
C HIS A 386 -14.28 -4.42 -14.47
N LYS A 387 -14.46 -3.61 -15.54
CA LYS A 387 -15.61 -2.72 -15.77
C LYS A 387 -16.73 -3.29 -16.67
N ARG A 388 -16.58 -4.45 -17.33
CA ARG A 388 -17.50 -4.91 -18.40
C ARG A 388 -18.60 -5.91 -18.02
N GLN A 389 -18.98 -6.00 -16.75
CA GLN A 389 -20.26 -6.62 -16.36
C GLN A 389 -21.14 -5.57 -15.68
N ASN A 390 -21.63 -4.61 -16.47
CA ASN A 390 -22.96 -3.98 -16.39
C ASN A 390 -22.98 -2.69 -17.23
N GLY A 391 -23.93 -2.62 -18.17
CA GLY A 391 -24.31 -1.39 -18.87
C GLY A 391 -23.74 -1.23 -20.28
N SER A 392 -24.52 -1.64 -21.27
CA SER A 392 -24.47 -1.13 -22.65
C SER A 392 -24.86 0.35 -22.69
N GLY A 393 -24.29 1.09 -23.64
CA GLY A 393 -24.26 2.55 -23.65
C GLY A 393 -25.46 3.24 -24.26
N GLU A 394 -25.38 4.58 -24.28
CA GLU A 394 -25.61 5.45 -25.44
C GLU A 394 -25.13 6.87 -25.06
N GLU A 395 -24.48 7.54 -26.01
CA GLU A 395 -24.04 8.93 -25.93
C GLU A 395 -25.22 9.86 -26.25
N GLU A 396 -25.50 10.89 -25.43
CA GLU A 396 -26.10 12.11 -25.94
C GLU A 396 -25.82 13.36 -25.08
N GLN A 397 -26.05 14.51 -25.70
CA GLN A 397 -25.34 15.78 -25.57
C GLN A 397 -25.70 16.62 -24.35
N ALA A 398 -24.74 17.46 -23.97
CA ALA A 398 -24.84 18.47 -22.93
C ALA A 398 -25.97 19.49 -23.18
N ALA A 399 -26.80 19.73 -22.16
CA ALA A 399 -27.67 20.89 -22.09
C ALA A 399 -27.46 21.61 -20.74
N SER A 400 -27.07 22.88 -20.83
CA SER A 400 -27.03 23.82 -19.71
C SER A 400 -28.45 24.08 -19.18
N GLY A 401 -28.72 23.67 -17.94
CA GLY A 401 -29.98 23.95 -17.25
C GLY A 401 -29.89 25.17 -16.35
N THR A 402 -30.51 26.26 -16.78
CA THR A 402 -30.77 27.50 -16.03
C THR A 402 -31.61 27.26 -14.78
N GLU A 403 -31.20 27.85 -13.65
CA GLU A 403 -31.97 27.91 -12.39
C GLU A 403 -33.29 28.68 -12.57
N LEU A 404 -34.41 28.10 -12.11
CA LEU A 404 -35.66 28.81 -11.89
C LEU A 404 -35.85 29.06 -10.38
N PRO A 405 -36.03 30.31 -9.92
CA PRO A 405 -36.31 30.59 -8.52
C PRO A 405 -37.73 30.14 -8.17
N GLY A 406 -37.86 29.16 -7.29
CA GLY A 406 -39.13 28.75 -6.71
C GLY A 406 -39.73 29.86 -5.81
N PRO A 407 -41.07 30.00 -5.74
CA PRO A 407 -41.71 31.05 -4.94
C PRO A 407 -41.48 30.87 -3.43
N LYS A 408 -41.49 32.00 -2.71
CA LYS A 408 -41.25 32.11 -1.26
C LYS A 408 -42.01 31.03 -0.46
N GLY A 409 -41.26 30.26 0.34
CA GLY A 409 -41.80 29.37 1.36
C GLY A 409 -41.99 27.89 1.00
N LYS A 410 -41.83 27.47 -0.27
CA LYS A 410 -41.83 26.04 -0.63
C LYS A 410 -40.38 25.51 -0.84
N PRO A 411 -40.09 24.24 -0.50
CA PRO A 411 -38.79 23.65 -0.78
C PRO A 411 -38.57 23.59 -2.29
N ALA A 412 -37.39 24.01 -2.76
CA ALA A 412 -36.99 23.76 -4.13
C ALA A 412 -36.87 22.24 -4.32
N ARG A 413 -37.47 21.74 -5.40
CA ARG A 413 -37.31 20.35 -5.83
C ARG A 413 -36.12 20.32 -6.77
N LEU A 414 -34.95 20.04 -6.21
CA LEU A 414 -33.72 19.89 -6.98
C LEU A 414 -33.69 18.47 -7.57
N LEU A 415 -32.90 18.25 -8.62
CA LEU A 415 -32.57 16.89 -9.03
C LEU A 415 -31.42 16.36 -8.16
N GLN A 416 -31.36 15.04 -8.01
CA GLN A 416 -30.18 14.41 -7.41
C GLN A 416 -29.01 14.48 -8.37
N ARG A 417 -27.80 14.66 -7.83
CA ARG A 417 -26.57 14.78 -8.61
C ARG A 417 -25.51 13.82 -8.08
N THR A 418 -24.82 13.15 -8.99
CA THR A 418 -23.65 12.30 -8.74
C THR A 418 -22.51 12.66 -9.69
N LEU A 419 -21.43 11.88 -9.69
CA LEU A 419 -20.35 11.95 -10.66
C LEU A 419 -20.63 11.05 -11.88
N LYS A 420 -20.15 11.40 -13.08
CA LYS A 420 -20.22 10.51 -14.25
C LYS A 420 -19.25 9.35 -14.18
N ARG A 421 -18.10 9.56 -13.53
CA ARG A 421 -17.03 8.56 -13.40
C ARG A 421 -16.43 8.56 -12.00
N SER A 422 -15.80 7.44 -11.66
CA SER A 422 -15.02 7.37 -10.42
C SER A 422 -13.74 8.20 -10.52
N VAL A 423 -13.39 8.84 -9.42
CA VAL A 423 -12.14 9.61 -9.28
C VAL A 423 -11.38 9.19 -8.04
N VAL A 424 -10.06 9.41 -8.06
CA VAL A 424 -9.15 9.01 -6.98
C VAL A 424 -8.32 10.22 -6.55
N LEU A 425 -8.29 10.47 -5.25
CA LEU A 425 -7.39 11.44 -4.61
C LEU A 425 -6.38 10.71 -3.74
N CYS A 426 -5.12 11.13 -3.82
CA CYS A 426 -4.02 10.55 -3.06
C CYS A 426 -3.41 11.64 -2.19
N GLY A 427 -3.24 11.37 -0.90
CA GLY A 427 -2.66 12.32 0.04
C GLY A 427 -2.06 11.64 1.26
N SER A 428 -1.90 12.39 2.35
CA SER A 428 -1.53 11.86 3.65
C SER A 428 -2.59 12.26 4.67
N GLY A 429 -2.95 11.35 5.59
CA GLY A 429 -3.81 11.70 6.72
C GLY A 429 -3.12 12.70 7.63
N LEU A 430 -3.86 13.67 8.17
CA LEU A 430 -3.31 14.71 9.05
C LEU A 430 -2.85 14.15 10.39
N HIS A 431 -3.66 13.25 10.94
CA HIS A 431 -3.42 12.68 12.25
C HIS A 431 -2.45 11.52 12.18
N SER A 432 -2.68 10.59 11.24
CA SER A 432 -1.86 9.38 11.07
C SER A 432 -0.50 9.65 10.39
N GLY A 433 -0.43 10.59 9.44
CA GLY A 433 0.75 10.79 8.58
C GLY A 433 1.02 9.68 7.59
N ILE A 434 0.09 8.73 7.48
CA ILE A 434 0.16 7.63 6.53
C ILE A 434 -0.37 8.14 5.20
N LYS A 435 0.31 7.79 4.09
CA LYS A 435 -0.23 8.08 2.76
C LYS A 435 -1.56 7.31 2.61
N THR A 436 -2.65 8.05 2.42
CA THR A 436 -4.02 7.56 2.32
C THR A 436 -4.62 7.96 0.97
N GLY A 437 -5.62 7.21 0.52
CA GLY A 437 -6.32 7.45 -0.72
C GLY A 437 -7.82 7.48 -0.49
N LEU A 438 -8.50 8.30 -1.29
CA LEU A 438 -9.96 8.41 -1.31
C LEU A 438 -10.45 8.16 -2.73
N ILE A 439 -11.42 7.27 -2.89
CA ILE A 439 -12.06 6.97 -4.17
C ILE A 439 -13.52 7.42 -4.07
N LEU A 440 -13.94 8.29 -4.99
CA LEU A 440 -15.32 8.69 -5.14
C LEU A 440 -15.96 7.84 -6.23
N GLN A 441 -16.99 7.06 -5.90
CA GLN A 441 -17.73 6.23 -6.85
C GLN A 441 -19.18 6.68 -6.92
N PRO A 442 -19.73 6.94 -8.13
CA PRO A 442 -21.12 7.34 -8.26
C PRO A 442 -22.07 6.24 -7.83
N LEU A 443 -23.21 6.64 -7.26
CA LEU A 443 -24.27 5.75 -6.82
C LEU A 443 -25.60 6.08 -7.52
N PRO A 444 -26.56 5.14 -7.55
CA PRO A 444 -27.92 5.43 -7.97
C PRO A 444 -28.62 6.45 -7.04
N PRO A 445 -29.71 7.08 -7.49
CA PRO A 445 -30.47 8.01 -6.67
C PRO A 445 -30.99 7.38 -5.37
N GLY A 446 -31.14 8.20 -4.33
CA GLY A 446 -31.63 7.81 -3.02
C GLY A 446 -30.59 7.14 -2.12
N SER A 447 -29.40 6.83 -2.65
CA SER A 447 -28.33 6.18 -1.88
C SER A 447 -27.76 7.07 -0.76
N GLY A 448 -27.74 8.38 -0.96
CA GLY A 448 -27.05 9.33 -0.08
C GLY A 448 -25.53 9.21 -0.16
N ILE A 449 -24.84 9.96 0.70
CA ILE A 449 -23.38 9.83 0.85
C ILE A 449 -23.07 8.68 1.80
N ILE A 450 -22.25 7.74 1.35
CA ILE A 450 -21.87 6.54 2.08
C ILE A 450 -20.35 6.46 2.13
N PHE A 451 -19.78 6.33 3.32
CA PHE A 451 -18.38 5.97 3.49
C PHE A 451 -18.26 4.44 3.48
N GLY A 452 -17.42 3.91 2.61
CA GLY A 452 -17.10 2.48 2.55
C GLY A 452 -15.70 2.23 3.07
N ASP A 453 -15.59 1.36 4.06
CA ASP A 453 -14.30 0.81 4.47
C ASP A 453 -13.81 -0.09 3.35
N ILE A 454 -12.66 0.29 2.79
CA ILE A 454 -12.04 -0.39 1.65
C ILE A 454 -11.63 -1.83 2.00
N SER A 455 -11.33 -2.10 3.28
CA SER A 455 -10.78 -3.37 3.76
C SER A 455 -11.87 -4.40 4.10
N SER A 456 -12.95 -3.95 4.72
CA SER A 456 -13.99 -4.84 5.25
C SER A 456 -15.27 -4.91 4.42
N GLY A 457 -15.48 -3.97 3.48
CA GLY A 457 -16.73 -3.83 2.73
C GLY A 457 -17.89 -3.26 3.56
N ASN A 458 -17.64 -2.93 4.83
CA ASN A 458 -18.61 -2.27 5.69
C ASN A 458 -18.86 -0.83 5.22
N THR A 459 -20.07 -0.35 5.47
CA THR A 459 -20.48 0.99 5.06
C THR A 459 -21.06 1.80 6.21
N ILE A 460 -20.71 3.08 6.24
CA ILE A 460 -21.13 4.08 7.20
C ILE A 460 -21.85 5.19 6.42
N PRO A 461 -23.20 5.23 6.45
CA PRO A 461 -23.94 6.36 5.88
C PRO A 461 -23.52 7.68 6.56
N ALA A 462 -23.31 8.74 5.78
CA ALA A 462 -22.98 10.07 6.28
C ALA A 462 -24.21 10.74 6.90
N ARG A 463 -24.60 10.29 8.10
CA ARG A 463 -25.80 10.71 8.81
C ARG A 463 -25.49 11.01 10.27
N LEU A 464 -26.25 11.94 10.86
CA LEU A 464 -26.14 12.34 12.27
C LEU A 464 -26.13 11.18 13.27
N GLU A 465 -26.83 10.08 12.98
CA GLU A 465 -26.92 8.90 13.85
C GLU A 465 -25.61 8.11 13.96
N ASN A 466 -24.70 8.28 13.00
CA ASN A 466 -23.41 7.58 12.98
C ASN A 466 -22.27 8.42 13.58
N ILE A 467 -22.55 9.63 14.11
CA ILE A 467 -21.50 10.47 14.74
C ILE A 467 -21.07 9.86 16.07
N GLN A 468 -19.76 9.67 16.26
CA GLN A 468 -19.18 9.13 17.51
C GLN A 468 -18.55 10.21 18.40
N SER A 469 -17.53 10.91 17.90
CA SER A 469 -16.78 11.95 18.63
C SER A 469 -16.58 13.15 17.72
N THR A 470 -16.52 14.34 18.34
CA THR A 470 -16.43 15.65 17.66
C THR A 470 -15.42 16.60 18.30
N GLU A 471 -14.58 16.17 19.24
CA GLU A 471 -13.76 17.10 20.03
C GLU A 471 -12.74 17.87 19.18
N TYR A 472 -12.20 17.25 18.12
CA TYR A 472 -11.22 17.88 17.22
C TYR A 472 -11.58 17.74 15.72
N SER A 473 -12.39 16.74 15.37
CA SER A 473 -12.92 16.50 14.03
C SER A 473 -14.20 15.67 14.14
N THR A 474 -15.05 15.73 13.12
CA THR A 474 -16.24 14.91 12.98
C THR A 474 -15.86 13.50 12.55
N CYS A 475 -16.11 12.55 13.44
CA CYS A 475 -15.89 11.13 13.20
C CYS A 475 -17.22 10.38 13.10
N LEU A 476 -17.35 9.56 12.05
CA LEU A 476 -18.47 8.63 11.90
C LEU A 476 -18.02 7.22 12.26
N ARG A 477 -18.89 6.46 12.91
CA ARG A 477 -18.68 5.04 13.24
C ARG A 477 -19.96 4.25 13.08
N ARG A 478 -19.84 3.04 12.52
CA ARG A 478 -20.91 2.04 12.51
C ARG A 478 -20.30 0.66 12.65
N GLY A 479 -20.63 -0.03 13.74
CA GLY A 479 -19.99 -1.30 14.10
C GLY A 479 -18.49 -1.09 14.41
N GLU A 480 -17.64 -1.86 13.74
CA GLU A 480 -16.17 -1.80 13.88
C GLU A 480 -15.53 -0.77 12.96
N SER A 481 -16.21 -0.31 11.91
CA SER A 481 -15.67 0.66 10.95
C SER A 481 -15.88 2.10 11.44
N SER A 482 -14.85 2.93 11.26
CA SER A 482 -14.87 4.37 11.55
C SER A 482 -14.13 5.17 10.50
N VAL A 483 -14.54 6.43 10.30
CA VAL A 483 -13.85 7.41 9.46
C VAL A 483 -13.81 8.75 10.18
N ALA A 484 -12.70 9.48 10.08
CA ALA A 484 -12.52 10.80 10.70
C ALA A 484 -12.07 11.87 9.70
N THR A 485 -12.16 13.15 10.10
CA THR A 485 -11.75 14.34 9.31
C THR A 485 -12.46 14.43 7.96
N ILE A 486 -13.77 14.24 7.95
CA ILE A 486 -14.59 14.18 6.73
C ILE A 486 -15.23 15.51 6.35
N GLU A 487 -15.02 16.56 7.14
CA GLU A 487 -15.74 17.82 7.05
C GLU A 487 -15.43 18.54 5.75
N HIS A 488 -14.17 18.56 5.32
CA HIS A 488 -13.77 19.24 4.09
C HIS A 488 -14.35 18.59 2.83
N ILE A 489 -14.31 17.26 2.74
CA ILE A 489 -14.92 16.54 1.61
C ILE A 489 -16.45 16.67 1.65
N LEU A 490 -17.07 16.59 2.83
CA LEU A 490 -18.51 16.81 2.96
C LEU A 490 -18.90 18.25 2.60
N ALA A 491 -18.10 19.25 2.95
CA ALA A 491 -18.33 20.64 2.59
C ALA A 491 -18.28 20.82 1.07
N ALA A 492 -17.27 20.24 0.41
CA ALA A 492 -17.18 20.24 -1.04
C ALA A 492 -18.40 19.55 -1.67
N LEU A 493 -18.74 18.33 -1.27
CA LEU A 493 -19.91 17.61 -1.79
C LEU A 493 -21.21 18.40 -1.58
N HIS A 494 -21.38 19.02 -0.41
CA HIS A 494 -22.53 19.85 -0.08
C HIS A 494 -22.65 21.05 -1.04
N MET A 495 -21.56 21.79 -1.25
CA MET A 495 -21.55 23.01 -2.06
C MET A 495 -21.63 22.72 -3.57
N TYR A 496 -21.18 21.54 -4.01
CA TYR A 496 -21.39 21.05 -5.38
C TYR A 496 -22.73 20.32 -5.58
N ARG A 497 -23.54 20.19 -4.52
CA ARG A 497 -24.84 19.49 -4.51
C ARG A 497 -24.76 18.00 -4.86
N ILE A 498 -23.62 17.34 -4.65
CA ILE A 498 -23.48 15.89 -4.89
C ILE A 498 -24.26 15.13 -3.82
N SER A 499 -25.38 14.51 -4.16
CA SER A 499 -26.32 13.90 -3.22
C SER A 499 -26.07 12.43 -2.93
N ASN A 500 -25.40 11.70 -3.83
CA ASN A 500 -25.27 10.26 -3.73
C ASN A 500 -23.93 9.79 -4.27
N LEU A 501 -23.14 9.16 -3.40
CA LEU A 501 -21.76 8.80 -3.69
C LEU A 501 -21.27 7.77 -2.68
N LEU A 502 -20.52 6.77 -3.15
CA LEU A 502 -19.73 5.89 -2.30
C LEU A 502 -18.32 6.47 -2.20
N ILE A 503 -17.94 6.87 -0.99
CA ILE A 503 -16.60 7.35 -0.65
C ILE A 503 -15.83 6.20 -0.03
N LYS A 504 -14.98 5.57 -0.82
CA LYS A 504 -14.08 4.53 -0.36
C LYS A 504 -12.84 5.18 0.24
N ILE A 505 -12.58 4.91 1.51
CA ILE A 505 -11.52 5.56 2.28
C ILE A 505 -11.01 4.61 3.37
N GLY A 506 -9.78 4.84 3.84
CA GLY A 506 -9.28 4.23 5.08
C GLY A 506 -9.86 4.90 6.32
N ASP A 507 -9.11 4.89 7.43
CA ASP A 507 -9.57 5.46 8.70
C ASP A 507 -9.71 7.00 8.68
N GLU A 508 -9.03 7.68 7.76
CA GLU A 508 -8.87 9.13 7.74
C GLU A 508 -8.84 9.68 6.30
N ALA A 509 -9.48 10.84 6.09
CA ALA A 509 -9.40 11.55 4.82
C ALA A 509 -8.02 12.18 4.58
N PRO A 510 -7.54 12.22 3.32
CA PRO A 510 -6.29 12.90 3.00
C PRO A 510 -6.44 14.40 3.22
N VAL A 511 -5.56 15.00 4.02
CA VAL A 511 -5.66 16.43 4.38
C VAL A 511 -4.98 17.35 3.37
N MET A 512 -4.15 16.81 2.49
CA MET A 512 -3.52 17.55 1.39
C MET A 512 -2.83 18.83 1.91
N ASP A 513 -3.21 20.02 1.45
CA ASP A 513 -2.69 21.31 1.91
C ASP A 513 -3.41 21.89 3.14
N GLY A 514 -4.33 21.14 3.74
CA GLY A 514 -5.16 21.56 4.86
C GLY A 514 -6.47 22.22 4.45
N SER A 515 -6.76 22.39 3.16
CA SER A 515 -7.95 23.05 2.65
C SER A 515 -8.88 22.08 1.91
N ALA A 516 -9.98 22.57 1.33
CA ALA A 516 -10.90 21.77 0.53
C ALA A 516 -10.66 21.89 -0.99
N LYS A 517 -9.59 22.59 -1.43
CA LYS A 517 -9.29 22.82 -2.85
C LYS A 517 -9.18 21.54 -3.66
N ASP A 518 -8.41 20.59 -3.17
CA ASP A 518 -8.15 19.35 -3.91
C ASP A 518 -9.41 18.48 -4.00
N PHE A 519 -10.30 18.55 -2.99
CA PHE A 519 -11.62 17.93 -3.08
C PHE A 519 -12.51 18.60 -4.14
N CYS A 520 -12.45 19.92 -4.27
CA CYS A 520 -13.16 20.62 -5.35
C CYS A 520 -12.66 20.16 -6.73
N GLN A 521 -11.34 20.09 -6.91
CA GLN A 521 -10.73 19.69 -8.18
C GLN A 521 -11.13 18.28 -8.59
N ILE A 522 -11.01 17.29 -7.69
CA ILE A 522 -11.36 15.90 -8.04
C ILE A 522 -12.86 15.74 -8.32
N ILE A 523 -13.73 16.50 -7.65
CA ILE A 523 -15.18 16.47 -7.89
C ILE A 523 -15.47 16.98 -9.29
N GLU A 524 -14.80 18.05 -9.73
CA GLU A 524 -14.90 18.57 -11.09
C GLU A 524 -14.36 17.59 -12.13
N ASP A 525 -13.21 16.95 -11.86
CA ASP A 525 -12.62 15.93 -12.74
C ASP A 525 -13.55 14.72 -12.94
N GLY A 526 -14.42 14.43 -11.95
CA GLY A 526 -15.41 13.37 -11.99
C GLY A 526 -16.57 13.61 -12.96
N GLU A 527 -16.75 14.88 -13.38
CA GLU A 527 -17.88 15.40 -14.15
C GLU A 527 -19.25 15.11 -13.49
N PHE A 528 -20.24 15.98 -13.70
CA PHE A 528 -21.54 15.85 -13.02
C PHE A 528 -22.55 15.05 -13.85
N GLU A 529 -23.33 14.22 -13.17
CA GLU A 529 -24.51 13.53 -13.71
C GLU A 529 -25.73 13.91 -12.86
N GLU A 530 -26.70 14.60 -13.48
CA GLU A 530 -28.01 14.84 -12.89
C GLU A 530 -28.87 13.58 -13.07
N GLN A 531 -29.68 13.26 -12.06
CA GLN A 531 -30.53 12.08 -12.03
C GLN A 531 -31.98 12.50 -11.77
N ASP A 532 -32.92 11.81 -12.43
CA ASP A 532 -34.34 12.22 -12.52
C ASP A 532 -35.09 12.24 -11.16
N GLU A 533 -34.55 11.58 -10.15
CA GLU A 533 -35.17 11.54 -8.82
C GLU A 533 -34.94 12.87 -8.07
N PRO A 534 -36.00 13.44 -7.48
CA PRO A 534 -35.91 14.72 -6.80
C PRO A 534 -35.17 14.62 -5.46
N LEU A 535 -34.51 15.71 -5.10
CA LEU A 535 -33.97 16.00 -3.78
C LEU A 535 -34.63 17.27 -3.26
N GLU A 536 -35.33 17.15 -2.14
CA GLU A 536 -35.93 18.31 -1.50
C GLU A 536 -34.92 19.00 -0.58
N GLU A 537 -34.97 20.33 -0.53
CA GLU A 537 -34.19 21.13 0.43
C GLU A 537 -34.80 21.08 1.85
N ILE A 538 -33.98 21.21 2.88
CA ILE A 538 -34.39 21.48 4.26
C ILE A 538 -34.57 23.00 4.40
N VAL A 539 -35.81 23.43 4.57
CA VAL A 539 -36.14 24.85 4.73
C VAL A 539 -36.33 25.15 6.22
N ILE A 540 -35.53 26.07 6.75
CA ILE A 540 -35.68 26.53 8.13
C ILE A 540 -36.89 27.46 8.24
N ASP A 541 -37.88 27.01 9.02
CA ASP A 541 -39.19 27.64 9.19
C ASP A 541 -39.27 28.54 10.44
N LYS A 542 -38.45 28.25 11.46
CA LYS A 542 -38.32 29.01 12.70
C LYS A 542 -36.87 29.02 13.20
N PRO A 543 -36.51 29.93 14.11
CA PRO A 543 -35.17 29.95 14.67
C PRO A 543 -34.85 28.72 15.57
N TYR A 544 -33.64 28.19 15.45
CA TYR A 544 -33.07 27.18 16.34
C TYR A 544 -31.75 27.67 16.92
N SER A 545 -31.42 27.28 18.14
CA SER A 545 -30.14 27.62 18.78
C SER A 545 -29.61 26.50 19.67
N PHE A 546 -28.29 26.41 19.79
CA PHE A 546 -27.59 25.46 20.65
C PHE A 546 -26.26 26.04 21.16
N GLY A 547 -25.89 25.72 22.39
CA GLY A 547 -24.65 26.16 23.03
C GLY A 547 -24.88 26.95 24.31
N SER A 548 -23.84 27.67 24.76
CA SER A 548 -23.86 28.41 26.01
C SER A 548 -24.84 29.58 25.98
N THR A 549 -25.48 29.81 27.13
CA THR A 549 -26.32 30.98 27.41
C THR A 549 -25.52 32.12 28.05
N GLU A 550 -24.28 31.88 28.46
CA GLU A 550 -23.41 32.88 29.09
C GLU A 550 -22.80 33.82 28.03
N PRO A 551 -22.57 35.11 28.36
CA PRO A 551 -21.85 36.04 27.50
C PRO A 551 -20.46 35.50 27.14
N GLY A 552 -20.10 35.53 25.85
CA GLY A 552 -18.81 35.04 25.35
C GLY A 552 -18.70 33.52 25.18
N GLY A 553 -19.72 32.76 25.60
CA GLY A 553 -19.73 31.30 25.46
C GLY A 553 -19.92 30.83 24.00
N ALA A 554 -19.42 29.62 23.70
CA ALA A 554 -19.58 28.99 22.39
C ALA A 554 -21.05 28.67 22.09
N ARG A 555 -21.58 29.18 20.98
CA ARG A 555 -22.99 29.02 20.58
C ARG A 555 -23.17 29.11 19.07
N ILE A 556 -24.24 28.49 18.59
CA ILE A 556 -24.65 28.53 17.19
C ILE A 556 -26.18 28.60 17.09
N GLY A 557 -26.69 29.32 16.11
CA GLY A 557 -28.10 29.35 15.78
C GLY A 557 -28.32 29.37 14.27
N ILE A 558 -29.54 29.04 13.86
CA ILE A 558 -30.00 29.16 12.48
C ILE A 558 -31.39 29.80 12.46
N GLU A 559 -31.61 30.74 11.54
CA GLU A 559 -32.88 31.44 11.35
C GLU A 559 -33.36 31.33 9.88
N PRO A 560 -34.67 31.49 9.63
CA PRO A 560 -35.20 31.50 8.26
C PRO A 560 -34.51 32.54 7.37
N ALA A 561 -34.11 32.15 6.17
CA ALA A 561 -33.51 33.02 5.17
C ALA A 561 -33.76 32.49 3.74
N ASP A 562 -33.62 33.33 2.73
CA ASP A 562 -33.87 32.96 1.32
C ASP A 562 -32.73 32.14 0.69
N LYS A 563 -31.53 32.19 1.27
CA LYS A 563 -30.34 31.47 0.83
C LYS A 563 -29.65 30.82 2.04
N LEU A 564 -28.72 29.90 1.78
CA LEU A 564 -27.77 29.48 2.79
C LEU A 564 -26.76 30.61 3.05
N GLU A 565 -26.72 31.08 4.29
CA GLU A 565 -25.77 32.09 4.74
C GLU A 565 -25.12 31.61 6.05
N VAL A 566 -23.82 31.79 6.22
CA VAL A 566 -23.09 31.42 7.43
C VAL A 566 -22.29 32.62 7.92
N SER A 567 -22.73 33.21 9.02
CA SER A 567 -21.99 34.24 9.75
C SER A 567 -21.27 33.62 10.93
N TYR A 568 -19.96 33.82 11.04
CA TYR A 568 -19.13 33.33 12.13
C TYR A 568 -18.36 34.47 12.79
N HIS A 569 -18.46 34.55 14.12
CA HIS A 569 -17.69 35.42 14.99
C HIS A 569 -16.77 34.60 15.89
N MET A 570 -15.51 35.01 16.01
CA MET A 570 -14.60 34.55 17.06
C MET A 570 -13.87 35.70 17.73
N ASP A 571 -13.77 35.60 19.05
CA ASP A 571 -12.95 36.45 19.90
C ASP A 571 -11.99 35.58 20.74
N TYR A 572 -10.76 35.47 20.26
CA TYR A 572 -9.66 34.78 20.93
C TYR A 572 -8.50 35.74 21.19
N PRO A 573 -7.60 35.44 22.15
CA PRO A 573 -6.34 36.14 22.26
C PRO A 573 -5.53 36.09 20.95
N GLU A 574 -4.57 37.01 20.79
CA GLU A 574 -3.55 36.93 19.74
C GLU A 574 -2.88 35.54 19.73
N PRO A 575 -2.57 34.95 18.55
CA PRO A 575 -2.61 35.55 17.21
C PRO A 575 -3.96 35.50 16.48
N LEU A 576 -5.00 34.87 17.04
CA LEU A 576 -6.29 34.77 16.33
C LEU A 576 -7.04 36.10 16.37
N GLY A 577 -7.00 36.79 17.50
CA GLY A 577 -7.69 38.05 17.71
C GLY A 577 -9.20 37.92 17.53
N ILE A 578 -9.82 39.03 17.12
CA ILE A 578 -11.25 39.09 16.80
C ILE A 578 -11.40 38.97 15.29
N GLN A 579 -12.17 37.99 14.83
CA GLN A 579 -12.47 37.80 13.41
C GLN A 579 -13.97 37.60 13.18
N ASP A 580 -14.47 38.33 12.19
CA ASP A 580 -15.84 38.25 11.70
C ASP A 580 -15.84 37.89 10.22
N PHE A 581 -16.69 36.95 9.83
CA PHE A 581 -16.89 36.64 8.43
C PHE A 581 -18.30 36.12 8.16
N THR A 582 -18.90 36.59 7.06
CA THR A 582 -20.20 36.12 6.56
C THR A 582 -20.03 35.60 5.15
N TYR A 583 -20.44 34.35 4.95
CA TYR A 583 -20.49 33.68 3.66
C TYR A 583 -21.93 33.53 3.20
N THR A 584 -22.21 33.88 1.95
CA THR A 584 -23.50 33.64 1.29
C THR A 584 -23.27 32.68 0.13
N PHE A 585 -24.02 31.57 0.10
CA PHE A 585 -23.90 30.60 -0.98
C PHE A 585 -24.55 31.15 -2.26
N GLU A 586 -23.74 31.31 -3.32
CA GLU A 586 -24.16 31.75 -4.65
C GLU A 586 -23.82 30.72 -5.75
N GLY A 587 -23.59 29.46 -5.35
CA GLY A 587 -23.13 28.37 -6.21
C GLY A 587 -21.71 27.91 -5.87
N SER A 588 -21.25 26.83 -6.52
CA SER A 588 -19.95 26.20 -6.24
C SER A 588 -18.76 27.15 -6.43
N GLU A 589 -18.84 28.10 -7.36
CA GLU A 589 -17.77 29.09 -7.59
C GLU A 589 -17.58 30.05 -6.41
N SER A 590 -18.66 30.41 -5.69
CA SER A 590 -18.54 31.21 -4.46
C SER A 590 -17.79 30.44 -3.36
N PHE A 591 -18.07 29.15 -3.23
CA PHE A 591 -17.37 28.27 -2.29
C PHE A 591 -15.89 28.12 -2.63
N LYS A 592 -15.56 27.82 -3.89
CA LYS A 592 -14.18 27.66 -4.37
C LYS A 592 -13.32 28.89 -4.14
N ARG A 593 -13.89 30.08 -4.31
CA ARG A 593 -13.18 31.34 -4.18
C ARG A 593 -12.99 31.77 -2.73
N GLU A 594 -13.99 31.55 -1.89
CA GLU A 594 -14.07 32.21 -0.58
C GLU A 594 -13.85 31.29 0.61
N ILE A 595 -14.16 30.00 0.48
CA ILE A 595 -14.14 29.06 1.61
C ILE A 595 -13.18 27.91 1.37
N ALA A 596 -13.27 27.24 0.22
CA ALA A 596 -12.46 26.06 -0.08
C ALA A 596 -10.95 26.26 0.12
N PRO A 597 -10.36 27.46 -0.10
CA PRO A 597 -8.94 27.70 0.12
C PRO A 597 -8.52 27.82 1.58
N ALA A 598 -9.45 27.98 2.52
CA ALA A 598 -9.15 28.18 3.93
C ALA A 598 -8.60 26.90 4.55
N ARG A 599 -7.41 26.99 5.16
CA ARG A 599 -6.74 25.85 5.76
C ARG A 599 -7.14 25.61 7.21
N THR A 600 -7.07 24.34 7.61
CA THR A 600 -7.11 23.96 9.02
C THR A 600 -5.99 24.61 9.81
N PHE A 601 -6.22 24.88 11.09
CA PHE A 601 -5.30 25.59 11.95
C PHE A 601 -5.28 25.01 13.37
N GLY A 602 -4.15 25.19 14.07
CA GLY A 602 -3.98 24.74 15.45
C GLY A 602 -2.86 25.51 16.18
N PHE A 603 -2.80 25.37 17.50
CA PHE A 603 -1.82 26.04 18.33
C PHE A 603 -0.62 25.14 18.64
N LEU A 604 0.59 25.73 18.71
CA LEU A 604 1.83 25.04 19.06
C LEU A 604 1.75 24.33 20.41
N GLU A 605 1.07 24.95 21.38
CA GLU A 605 0.83 24.41 22.72
C GLU A 605 0.01 23.11 22.66
N ASP A 606 -0.93 23.03 21.73
CA ASP A 606 -1.77 21.85 21.50
C ASP A 606 -1.05 20.76 20.70
N VAL A 607 -0.08 21.11 19.84
CA VAL A 607 0.68 20.14 19.03
C VAL A 607 1.42 19.13 19.92
N ALA A 608 1.98 19.56 21.05
CA ALA A 608 2.67 18.67 21.98
C ALA A 608 1.70 17.68 22.66
N GLN A 609 0.47 18.09 22.92
CA GLN A 609 -0.58 17.25 23.49
C GLN A 609 -1.18 16.30 22.44
N LEU A 610 -1.45 16.79 21.23
CA LEU A 610 -1.90 16.00 20.08
C LEU A 610 -0.88 14.92 19.73
N THR A 611 0.42 15.26 19.65
CA THR A 611 1.51 14.31 19.36
C THR A 611 1.59 13.21 20.43
N LYS A 612 1.38 13.55 21.71
CA LYS A 612 1.31 12.58 22.82
C LYS A 612 0.08 11.68 22.75
N MET A 613 -1.03 12.16 22.18
CA MET A 613 -2.27 11.41 21.97
C MET A 613 -2.28 10.60 20.66
N GLY A 614 -1.20 10.65 19.86
CA GLY A 614 -1.09 9.96 18.57
C GLY A 614 -1.73 10.70 17.39
N PHE A 615 -2.08 11.98 17.57
CA PHE A 615 -2.60 12.87 16.54
C PHE A 615 -1.49 13.84 16.07
N GLY A 616 -1.47 14.20 14.79
CA GLY A 616 -0.58 15.23 14.25
C GLY A 616 0.84 14.76 13.87
N THR A 617 1.09 13.44 13.78
CA THR A 617 2.35 12.93 13.23
C THR A 617 2.45 13.07 11.71
N GLY A 618 1.32 13.38 11.04
CA GLY A 618 1.22 13.55 9.59
C GLY A 618 1.31 14.97 9.05
N GLY A 619 1.26 15.96 9.93
CA GLY A 619 1.38 17.36 9.54
C GLY A 619 2.80 17.65 9.05
N LYS A 620 3.01 17.59 7.73
CA LYS A 620 4.06 18.41 7.12
C LYS A 620 3.73 19.87 7.45
N LEU A 621 4.75 20.69 7.72
CA LEU A 621 4.59 22.09 8.12
C LEU A 621 3.75 22.94 7.14
N ASP A 622 3.47 22.40 5.96
CA ASP A 622 2.82 23.10 4.85
C ASP A 622 1.30 22.82 4.78
N ASN A 623 0.79 21.85 5.55
CA ASN A 623 -0.56 21.29 5.41
C ASN A 623 -1.60 21.81 6.43
N PHE A 624 -1.22 22.78 7.26
CA PHE A 624 -2.10 23.45 8.23
C PHE A 624 -1.46 24.76 8.67
N ILE A 625 -2.21 25.64 9.33
CA ILE A 625 -1.69 26.89 9.91
C ILE A 625 -1.31 26.62 11.38
N LEU A 626 -0.05 26.84 11.72
CA LEU A 626 0.45 26.70 13.08
C LEU A 626 0.56 28.08 13.74
N LEU A 627 -0.15 28.24 14.85
CA LEU A 627 -0.22 29.46 15.63
C LEU A 627 0.59 29.33 16.92
N GLY A 628 1.39 30.32 17.26
CA GLY A 628 2.14 30.34 18.52
C GLY A 628 2.96 31.63 18.66
N ASP A 629 3.36 31.95 19.90
CA ASP A 629 4.11 33.17 20.21
C ASP A 629 3.47 34.46 19.64
N GLY A 630 2.12 34.53 19.65
CA GLY A 630 1.39 35.69 19.13
C GLY A 630 1.50 35.90 17.61
N LYS A 631 1.91 34.89 16.83
CA LYS A 631 1.98 34.98 15.36
C LYS A 631 1.68 33.64 14.66
N VAL A 632 1.58 33.69 13.33
CA VAL A 632 1.64 32.49 12.48
C VAL A 632 3.09 32.05 12.33
N LEU A 633 3.37 30.77 12.58
CA LEU A 633 4.74 30.25 12.72
C LEU A 633 5.31 29.62 11.44
N ASN A 634 4.47 29.03 10.60
CA ASN A 634 4.90 28.13 9.54
C ASN A 634 4.54 28.59 8.12
N THR A 635 3.65 29.56 7.95
CA THR A 635 3.12 29.95 6.64
C THR A 635 2.60 31.39 6.63
N SER A 636 2.33 31.93 5.45
CA SER A 636 1.53 33.16 5.28
C SER A 636 0.05 32.80 5.13
N LEU A 637 -0.84 33.67 5.61
CA LEU A 637 -2.27 33.48 5.42
C LEU A 637 -2.67 33.80 3.98
N ARG A 638 -3.60 33.02 3.43
CA ARG A 638 -4.23 33.25 2.12
C ARG A 638 -5.27 34.37 2.18
N TYR A 639 -5.83 34.58 3.38
CA TYR A 639 -6.72 35.67 3.72
C TYR A 639 -6.40 36.16 5.13
N ASP A 640 -6.52 37.45 5.39
CA ASP A 640 -6.37 37.98 6.76
C ASP A 640 -7.32 37.29 7.76
N ASN A 641 -8.49 36.86 7.27
CA ASN A 641 -9.51 36.15 8.02
C ASN A 641 -9.60 34.65 7.68
N GLU A 642 -8.47 34.00 7.35
CA GLU A 642 -8.44 32.58 6.92
C GLU A 642 -8.97 31.62 8.00
N CYS A 643 -8.69 31.88 9.29
CA CYS A 643 -9.12 31.01 10.39
C CYS A 643 -10.65 30.99 10.56
N VAL A 644 -11.31 32.15 10.48
CA VAL A 644 -12.78 32.21 10.52
C VAL A 644 -13.44 31.61 9.28
N ARG A 645 -12.83 31.74 8.10
CA ARG A 645 -13.29 31.05 6.88
C ARG A 645 -13.20 29.53 7.02
N HIS A 646 -12.16 28.99 7.67
CA HIS A 646 -12.07 27.56 7.97
C HIS A 646 -13.18 27.11 8.93
N LYS A 647 -13.58 27.92 9.90
CA LYS A 647 -14.74 27.60 10.74
C LYS A 647 -16.07 27.62 10.00
N VAL A 648 -16.20 28.44 8.96
CA VAL A 648 -17.32 28.34 8.02
C VAL A 648 -17.25 27.04 7.21
N LEU A 649 -16.07 26.63 6.73
CA LEU A 649 -15.86 25.34 6.04
C LEU A 649 -16.32 24.16 6.91
N ASP A 650 -15.92 24.12 8.19
CA ASP A 650 -16.33 23.10 9.16
C ASP A 650 -17.86 23.02 9.28
N ILE A 651 -18.54 24.17 9.43
CA ILE A 651 -20.01 24.24 9.52
C ILE A 651 -20.66 23.70 8.24
N LEU A 652 -20.18 24.09 7.06
CA LEU A 652 -20.75 23.64 5.79
C LEU A 652 -20.63 22.11 5.63
N GLY A 653 -19.51 21.53 6.08
CA GLY A 653 -19.28 20.09 6.08
C GLY A 653 -20.16 19.35 7.07
N ASP A 654 -20.18 19.79 8.33
CA ASP A 654 -20.98 19.18 9.39
C ASP A 654 -22.46 19.19 9.03
N PHE A 655 -23.00 20.33 8.58
CA PHE A 655 -24.41 20.48 8.22
C PHE A 655 -24.85 19.53 7.10
N TYR A 656 -23.91 19.02 6.31
CA TYR A 656 -24.25 18.06 5.27
C TYR A 656 -24.65 16.68 5.81
N LEU A 657 -24.37 16.39 7.08
CA LEU A 657 -24.83 15.17 7.76
C LEU A 657 -26.35 15.13 8.01
N LEU A 658 -27.06 16.23 7.73
CA LEU A 658 -28.52 16.24 7.58
C LEU A 658 -28.99 15.53 6.29
N GLY A 659 -28.07 15.25 5.35
CA GLY A 659 -28.30 14.45 4.15
C GLY A 659 -28.99 15.18 3.00
N ARG A 660 -29.31 16.47 3.16
CA ARG A 660 -30.01 17.30 2.18
C ARG A 660 -29.43 18.73 2.21
N PRO A 661 -29.47 19.45 1.07
CA PRO A 661 -29.34 20.91 1.03
C PRO A 661 -30.13 21.60 2.12
N ILE A 662 -29.58 22.65 2.73
CA ILE A 662 -30.27 23.45 3.74
C ILE A 662 -30.37 24.92 3.32
N ARG A 663 -31.52 25.54 3.59
CA ARG A 663 -31.79 26.96 3.39
C ARG A 663 -32.12 27.64 4.72
N GLY A 664 -31.28 28.60 5.09
CA GLY A 664 -31.35 29.37 6.33
C GLY A 664 -30.06 30.13 6.58
N ARG A 665 -30.10 31.08 7.53
CA ARG A 665 -28.93 31.84 7.96
C ARG A 665 -28.40 31.30 9.28
N ILE A 666 -27.19 30.78 9.27
CA ILE A 666 -26.44 30.32 10.43
C ILE A 666 -25.69 31.50 11.05
N LYS A 667 -25.78 31.66 12.37
CA LYS A 667 -24.99 32.60 13.17
C LYS A 667 -24.22 31.81 14.23
N ALA A 668 -22.90 31.82 14.14
CA ALA A 668 -21.98 31.10 15.00
C ALA A 668 -21.11 32.06 15.80
N HIS A 669 -20.89 31.75 17.07
CA HIS A 669 -19.99 32.47 17.96
C HIS A 669 -19.10 31.44 18.66
N LYS A 670 -17.82 31.35 18.26
CA LYS A 670 -16.86 30.36 18.79
C LYS A 670 -17.35 28.91 18.78
N SER A 671 -18.29 28.58 17.88
CA SER A 671 -18.82 27.22 17.80
C SER A 671 -17.80 26.26 17.20
N GLY A 672 -17.69 25.07 17.78
CA GLY A 672 -17.02 23.93 17.17
C GLY A 672 -18.01 22.85 16.75
N HIS A 673 -17.50 21.68 16.38
CA HIS A 673 -18.32 20.54 15.92
C HIS A 673 -19.37 20.11 16.96
N THR A 674 -19.07 20.21 18.26
CA THR A 674 -20.05 19.92 19.32
C THR A 674 -21.30 20.81 19.23
N GLN A 675 -21.13 22.12 19.01
CA GLN A 675 -22.25 23.04 18.85
C GLN A 675 -22.99 22.77 17.54
N ASN A 676 -22.26 22.52 16.45
CA ASN A 676 -22.83 22.19 15.13
C ASN A 676 -23.74 20.96 15.24
N VAL A 677 -23.24 19.86 15.80
CA VAL A 677 -24.00 18.62 16.00
C VAL A 677 -25.20 18.82 16.91
N GLY A 678 -25.05 19.58 18.00
CA GLY A 678 -26.16 19.90 18.89
C GLY A 678 -27.30 20.65 18.21
N LEU A 679 -26.97 21.63 17.35
CA LEU A 679 -27.97 22.36 16.56
C LEU A 679 -28.63 21.46 15.52
N MET A 680 -27.85 20.66 14.77
CA MET A 680 -28.39 19.72 13.79
C MET A 680 -29.34 18.69 14.40
N LYS A 681 -29.04 18.18 15.61
CA LYS A 681 -29.96 17.29 16.35
C LYS A 681 -31.29 17.98 16.68
N LYS A 682 -31.28 19.26 17.06
CA LYS A 682 -32.52 20.04 17.30
C LYS A 682 -33.33 20.23 16.01
N ILE A 683 -32.67 20.52 14.89
CA ILE A 683 -33.33 20.68 13.59
C ILE A 683 -33.97 19.34 13.17
N LYS A 684 -33.20 18.24 13.19
CA LYS A 684 -33.69 16.89 12.84
C LYS A 684 -34.91 16.49 13.68
N ALA A 685 -34.86 16.73 14.99
CA ALA A 685 -35.96 16.42 15.89
C ALA A 685 -37.22 17.26 15.64
N SER A 686 -37.08 18.54 15.26
CA SER A 686 -38.24 19.42 15.04
C SER A 686 -38.87 19.28 13.65
N LEU A 687 -38.09 18.92 12.64
CA LEU A 687 -38.56 18.79 11.25
C LEU A 687 -38.85 17.32 10.85
N SER A 688 -38.73 16.37 11.80
CA SER A 688 -38.96 14.94 11.59
C SER A 688 -38.18 14.36 10.40
N LEU A 689 -36.91 14.76 10.28
CA LEU A 689 -35.99 14.39 9.18
C LEU A 689 -35.33 13.02 9.35
#